data_AF-A0A1E1J543-F1
#
_entry.id   AF-A0A1E1J543-F1
#
_cell.length_a   1.000
_cell.length_b   1.000
_cell.length_c   1.000
_cell.angle_alpha   90.00
_cell.angle_beta   90.00
_cell.angle_gamma   90.00
#
_symmetry.space_group_name_H-M   'P 1'
#
loop_
_entity.id
_entity.type
_entity.pdbx_description
1 polymer ?
#
loop_
_entity_poly.entity_id
_entity_poly.type
_entity_poly.pdbx_seq_one_letter_code
_entity_poly.pdbx_strand_id
1 'polypeptide(L)'
;MLTDYWLLADLDGTLVATPHKANGLYLPITQSPCFEPLKQWLGSGGNLCIITTADLRAFNQVYHPLKAFLKTYQEYVNEAAAAGTPLKTVDGTVAQPPRRGCLLLSLYTGAVLYWCTSDSIIMLPEYTSAVHCATRESVELAATYQVRMSHTTLLVDGSDNQLRAQSEMYVHGTCIDVETTRLLQTQIESLYLDYVRDVLSGTDLVVRKAVKWLSRRYQCMWGGLLQYLELIYNVVVHQNTTSLLELSMNTEQTLLALEQESPADPAAVEWKINYLRSRRGFLTAVGILRIEYVESHVWFAEGKKGTLHREPSQNIQTQTRDAERAQLVSYVAQVLLADFPATVASRLAAATATMASFLVDLLGPSVRTLPPQMREAKPPTIEPESPPLFSTSTAPPGDVAIVAQVILLGLPLSLFSKYFRSHVEAMVRGGVNAIPQPNSIVFSKMGVSKSTALRYLLGKDRVASLEKDWQLRSTEVTSSPTTGPASRAANFVGCLQRYHGIAMGDNPQSSDFELTVFRDLPFLSVEKESQRVERQQRILRRLRRTQLIEGRGGQPLMPDGSRAPSYAELVSSLRRSGPMMDDRLFGNINYVGGEEEGTALFLAALLHYATAKTKNEQGKMTTVEFRDAVQMAQATSRDQVMLRLPLAKL
;
A
#
# COMPACT_ATOMS: atom_id res chain seq x y z
N MET A 1 -20.95 12.92 -20.55
CA MET A 1 -20.48 14.18 -19.94
C MET A 1 -18.99 14.10 -19.65
N LEU A 2 -18.55 13.13 -18.86
CA LEU A 2 -17.19 13.05 -18.29
C LEU A 2 -16.29 12.00 -18.96
N THR A 3 -16.55 11.67 -20.22
CA THR A 3 -15.69 10.79 -21.02
C THR A 3 -14.24 11.27 -21.00
N ASP A 4 -13.30 10.34 -20.79
CA ASP A 4 -11.84 10.58 -20.70
C ASP A 4 -11.38 11.41 -19.49
N TYR A 5 -12.29 11.87 -18.62
CA TYR A 5 -11.93 12.53 -17.37
C TYR A 5 -11.70 11.50 -16.25
N TRP A 6 -10.68 11.73 -15.43
CA TRP A 6 -10.23 10.81 -14.39
C TRP A 6 -10.24 11.45 -13.01
N LEU A 7 -10.75 10.68 -12.05
CA LEU A 7 -10.52 10.91 -10.64
C LEU A 7 -9.46 9.93 -10.15
N LEU A 8 -8.36 10.41 -9.60
CA LEU A 8 -7.31 9.62 -8.99
C LEU A 8 -7.33 9.90 -7.49
N ALA A 9 -7.68 8.92 -6.67
CA ALA A 9 -7.93 9.18 -5.26
C ALA A 9 -7.23 8.15 -4.38
N ASP A 10 -6.66 8.61 -3.27
CA ASP A 10 -6.40 7.71 -2.15
C ASP A 10 -7.70 7.13 -1.58
N LEU A 11 -7.60 6.04 -0.81
CA LEU A 11 -8.74 5.36 -0.22
C LEU A 11 -9.02 5.82 1.21
N ASP A 12 -8.12 5.49 2.15
CA ASP A 12 -8.34 5.61 3.59
C ASP A 12 -8.11 7.06 4.04
N GLY A 13 -9.13 7.73 4.58
CA GLY A 13 -9.11 9.16 4.94
C GLY A 13 -9.49 10.11 3.80
N THR A 14 -9.59 9.59 2.57
CA THR A 14 -9.97 10.38 1.39
C THR A 14 -11.35 9.99 0.84
N LEU A 15 -11.58 8.70 0.58
CA LEU A 15 -12.85 8.17 0.07
C LEU A 15 -13.63 7.40 1.12
N VAL A 16 -12.97 6.74 2.07
CA VAL A 16 -13.58 6.05 3.21
C VAL A 16 -12.89 6.49 4.50
N ALA A 17 -13.57 6.36 5.64
CA ALA A 17 -12.96 6.64 6.93
C ALA A 17 -11.70 5.79 7.16
N THR A 18 -10.65 6.39 7.74
CA THR A 18 -9.48 5.62 8.17
C THR A 18 -9.88 4.55 9.20
N PRO A 19 -9.17 3.41 9.29
CA PRO A 19 -9.47 2.39 10.29
C PRO A 19 -9.43 2.94 11.72
N HIS A 20 -8.58 3.92 11.98
CA HIS A 20 -8.55 4.62 13.28
C HIS A 20 -9.88 5.34 13.58
N LYS A 21 -10.45 6.07 12.60
CA LYS A 21 -11.77 6.72 12.72
C LYS A 21 -12.91 5.68 12.81
N ALA A 22 -12.72 4.49 12.25
CA ALA A 22 -13.70 3.40 12.19
C ALA A 22 -13.47 2.27 13.22
N ASN A 23 -12.83 2.55 14.38
CA ASN A 23 -12.63 1.57 15.46
C ASN A 23 -11.91 0.27 15.02
N GLY A 24 -10.97 0.38 14.09
CA GLY A 24 -10.22 -0.74 13.52
C GLY A 24 -10.92 -1.46 12.36
N LEU A 25 -12.11 -1.05 11.97
CA LEU A 25 -12.86 -1.63 10.85
C LEU A 25 -12.47 -1.00 9.51
N TYR A 26 -12.50 -1.82 8.46
CA TYR A 26 -12.36 -1.37 7.07
C TYR A 26 -13.74 -1.25 6.45
N LEU A 27 -14.33 -0.05 6.50
CA LEU A 27 -15.70 0.17 6.07
C LEU A 27 -15.82 0.15 4.53
N PRO A 28 -16.93 -0.37 3.98
CA PRO A 28 -17.21 -0.26 2.56
C PRO A 28 -17.61 1.16 2.16
N ILE A 29 -17.36 1.51 0.90
CA ILE A 29 -17.67 2.83 0.32
C ILE A 29 -19.16 3.17 0.43
N THR A 30 -20.06 2.18 0.53
CA THR A 30 -21.50 2.40 0.78
C THR A 30 -21.80 3.08 2.11
N GLN A 31 -20.88 3.04 3.07
CA GLN A 31 -21.00 3.76 4.34
C GLN A 31 -20.30 5.13 4.31
N SER A 32 -19.66 5.48 3.19
CA SER A 32 -19.00 6.78 3.00
C SER A 32 -19.95 7.80 2.37
N PRO A 33 -19.84 9.09 2.72
CA PRO A 33 -20.54 10.17 2.02
C PRO A 33 -20.15 10.27 0.53
N CYS A 34 -19.01 9.70 0.13
CA CYS A 34 -18.53 9.70 -1.25
C CYS A 34 -19.30 8.73 -2.17
N PHE A 35 -20.12 7.82 -1.64
CA PHE A 35 -20.75 6.77 -2.45
C PHE A 35 -21.61 7.30 -3.60
N GLU A 36 -22.59 8.16 -3.29
CA GLU A 36 -23.51 8.68 -4.30
C GLU A 36 -22.82 9.59 -5.32
N PRO A 37 -21.93 10.53 -4.94
CA PRO A 37 -21.15 11.29 -5.91
C PRO A 37 -20.28 10.41 -6.82
N LEU A 38 -19.64 9.35 -6.30
CA LEU A 38 -18.82 8.45 -7.13
C LEU A 38 -19.67 7.63 -8.12
N LYS A 39 -20.82 7.14 -7.67
CA LYS A 39 -21.81 6.48 -8.54
C LYS A 39 -22.26 7.40 -9.66
N GLN A 40 -22.56 8.66 -9.36
CA GLN A 40 -22.93 9.66 -10.37
C GLN A 40 -21.76 10.01 -11.31
N TRP A 41 -20.53 10.08 -10.79
CA TRP A 41 -19.31 10.27 -11.59
C TRP A 41 -19.14 9.15 -12.63
N LEU A 42 -19.16 7.90 -12.19
CA LEU A 42 -19.06 6.72 -13.08
C LEU A 42 -20.22 6.67 -14.07
N GLY A 43 -21.46 6.87 -13.60
CA GLY A 43 -22.66 6.90 -14.45
C GLY A 43 -22.66 8.02 -15.50
N SER A 44 -21.91 9.10 -15.26
CA SER A 44 -21.73 10.22 -16.19
C SER A 44 -20.61 10.00 -17.23
N GLY A 45 -19.97 8.81 -17.18
CA GLY A 45 -18.87 8.40 -18.03
C GLY A 45 -17.48 8.78 -17.49
N GLY A 46 -17.37 9.28 -16.26
CA GLY A 46 -16.09 9.54 -15.62
C GLY A 46 -15.34 8.25 -15.29
N ASN A 47 -14.01 8.34 -15.19
CA ASN A 47 -13.15 7.22 -14.84
C ASN A 47 -12.58 7.41 -13.43
N LEU A 48 -12.35 6.34 -12.70
CA LEU A 48 -11.86 6.33 -11.33
C LEU A 48 -10.64 5.42 -11.21
N CYS A 49 -9.56 5.94 -10.64
CA CYS A 49 -8.41 5.15 -10.23
C CYS A 49 -8.20 5.36 -8.73
N ILE A 50 -8.41 4.30 -7.94
CA ILE A 50 -8.11 4.34 -6.50
C ILE A 50 -6.68 3.87 -6.31
N ILE A 51 -5.89 4.66 -5.59
CA ILE A 51 -4.46 4.43 -5.37
C ILE A 51 -4.23 4.29 -3.87
N THR A 52 -4.00 3.08 -3.39
CA THR A 52 -3.98 2.79 -1.95
C THR A 52 -2.81 1.89 -1.55
N THR A 53 -2.44 1.97 -0.28
CA THR A 53 -1.54 0.99 0.35
C THR A 53 -2.27 -0.29 0.75
N ALA A 54 -3.60 -0.31 0.65
CA ALA A 54 -4.42 -1.46 0.97
C ALA A 54 -4.14 -2.63 0.01
N ASP A 55 -4.40 -3.82 0.53
CA ASP A 55 -4.36 -5.08 -0.18
C ASP A 55 -5.70 -5.34 -0.90
N LEU A 56 -6.00 -6.61 -1.16
CA LEU A 56 -7.24 -7.06 -1.79
C LEU A 56 -8.51 -6.68 -1.02
N ARG A 57 -8.42 -6.19 0.23
CA ARG A 57 -9.59 -5.65 0.95
C ARG A 57 -10.29 -4.53 0.17
N ALA A 58 -9.57 -3.80 -0.67
CA ALA A 58 -10.12 -2.77 -1.55
C ALA A 58 -11.24 -3.32 -2.46
N PHE A 59 -11.25 -4.62 -2.77
CA PHE A 59 -12.33 -5.23 -3.54
C PHE A 59 -13.66 -5.19 -2.79
N ASN A 60 -13.65 -5.53 -1.50
CA ASN A 60 -14.83 -5.46 -0.64
C ASN A 60 -15.21 -4.01 -0.34
N GLN A 61 -14.21 -3.15 -0.13
CA GLN A 61 -14.48 -1.76 0.21
C GLN A 61 -15.01 -0.95 -0.97
N VAL A 62 -14.56 -1.22 -2.20
CA VAL A 62 -14.83 -0.37 -3.37
C VAL A 62 -15.47 -1.14 -4.50
N TYR A 63 -14.81 -2.18 -5.00
CA TYR A 63 -15.22 -2.84 -6.25
C TYR A 63 -16.63 -3.41 -6.13
N HIS A 64 -16.89 -4.27 -5.14
CA HIS A 64 -18.20 -4.91 -4.98
C HIS A 64 -19.34 -3.89 -4.86
N PRO A 65 -19.22 -2.83 -4.04
CA PRO A 65 -20.19 -1.74 -4.02
C PRO A 65 -20.41 -0.98 -5.35
N LEU A 66 -19.36 -0.79 -6.15
CA LEU A 66 -19.43 0.01 -7.39
C LEU A 66 -19.65 -0.83 -8.66
N LYS A 67 -19.52 -2.15 -8.59
CA LYS A 67 -19.58 -3.11 -9.70
C LYS A 67 -20.80 -2.91 -10.61
N ALA A 68 -21.96 -2.62 -10.03
CA ALA A 68 -23.22 -2.42 -10.75
C ALA A 68 -23.23 -1.17 -11.66
N PHE A 69 -22.28 -0.25 -11.51
CA PHE A 69 -22.14 0.97 -12.30
C PHE A 69 -21.03 0.89 -13.34
N LEU A 70 -20.36 -0.27 -13.45
CA LEU A 70 -19.32 -0.53 -14.42
C LEU A 70 -19.92 -1.20 -15.66
N LYS A 71 -19.17 -1.15 -16.77
CA LYS A 71 -19.48 -1.96 -17.95
C LYS A 71 -18.88 -3.36 -17.81
N THR A 72 -19.47 -4.31 -18.50
CA THR A 72 -18.90 -5.66 -18.69
C THR A 72 -17.59 -5.57 -19.46
N TYR A 73 -16.74 -6.59 -19.31
CA TYR A 73 -15.51 -6.70 -20.10
C TYR A 73 -15.82 -6.67 -21.61
N GLN A 74 -16.84 -7.39 -22.05
CA GLN A 74 -17.19 -7.47 -23.47
C GLN A 74 -17.64 -6.13 -24.05
N GLU A 75 -18.35 -5.30 -23.28
CA GLU A 75 -18.72 -3.95 -23.73
C GLU A 75 -17.49 -3.08 -24.00
N TYR A 76 -16.47 -3.13 -23.15
CA TYR A 76 -15.21 -2.42 -23.40
C TYR A 76 -14.47 -2.94 -24.62
N VAL A 77 -14.44 -4.26 -24.83
CA VAL A 77 -13.85 -4.88 -26.02
C VAL A 77 -14.58 -4.42 -27.29
N ASN A 78 -15.91 -4.37 -27.25
CA ASN A 78 -16.73 -3.89 -28.37
C ASN A 78 -16.48 -2.41 -28.66
N GLU A 79 -16.36 -1.56 -27.64
CA GLU A 79 -16.01 -0.15 -27.81
C GLU A 79 -14.62 0.04 -28.41
N ALA A 80 -13.62 -0.72 -27.94
CA ALA A 80 -12.29 -0.72 -28.52
C ALA A 80 -12.26 -1.21 -29.97
N ALA A 81 -13.11 -2.18 -30.33
CA ALA A 81 -13.28 -2.63 -31.71
C ALA A 81 -13.93 -1.55 -32.58
N ALA A 82 -14.99 -0.90 -32.08
CA ALA A 82 -15.72 0.16 -32.77
C ALA A 82 -14.92 1.44 -32.98
N ALA A 83 -13.99 1.74 -32.07
CA ALA A 83 -13.05 2.86 -32.22
C ALA A 83 -12.07 2.70 -33.41
N GLY A 84 -12.00 1.50 -34.00
CA GLY A 84 -11.15 1.22 -35.16
C GLY A 84 -9.67 1.06 -34.81
N THR A 85 -8.83 0.90 -35.83
CA THR A 85 -7.38 0.82 -35.67
C THR A 85 -6.85 2.20 -35.26
N PRO A 86 -5.95 2.30 -34.27
CA PRO A 86 -5.39 3.60 -33.90
C PRO A 86 -4.75 4.27 -35.11
N LEU A 87 -5.21 5.47 -35.45
CA LEU A 87 -4.50 6.32 -36.40
C LEU A 87 -3.13 6.64 -35.79
N LYS A 88 -2.04 6.31 -36.49
CA LYS A 88 -0.72 6.85 -36.16
C LYS A 88 -0.82 8.36 -36.32
N THR A 89 -0.90 9.09 -35.21
CA THR A 89 -0.74 10.54 -35.25
C THR A 89 0.72 10.88 -35.52
N VAL A 90 0.96 12.01 -36.17
CA VAL A 90 2.28 12.52 -36.56
C VAL A 90 3.21 12.71 -35.33
N ASP A 91 2.63 12.76 -34.13
CA ASP A 91 3.33 12.97 -32.85
C ASP A 91 3.64 11.66 -32.09
N GLY A 92 3.40 10.49 -32.69
CA GLY A 92 3.69 9.19 -32.06
C GLY A 92 2.71 8.75 -30.96
N THR A 93 1.67 9.55 -30.69
CA THR A 93 0.56 9.19 -29.79
C THR A 93 -0.44 8.28 -30.51
N VAL A 94 -0.54 7.04 -30.05
CA VAL A 94 -1.55 6.07 -30.49
C VAL A 94 -2.90 6.54 -29.97
N ALA A 95 -3.85 6.87 -30.84
CA ALA A 95 -5.20 7.23 -30.42
C ALA A 95 -5.84 6.06 -29.64
N GLN A 96 -5.96 6.24 -28.32
CA GLN A 96 -6.60 5.29 -27.41
C GLN A 96 -8.13 5.35 -27.57
N PRO A 97 -8.86 4.23 -27.41
CA PRO A 97 -10.31 4.27 -27.38
C PRO A 97 -10.79 5.15 -26.21
N PRO A 98 -11.87 5.93 -26.39
CA PRO A 98 -12.38 6.79 -25.32
C PRO A 98 -12.78 5.94 -24.11
N ARG A 99 -12.34 6.35 -22.93
CA ARG A 99 -12.57 5.65 -21.65
C ARG A 99 -13.77 6.26 -20.94
N ARG A 100 -14.74 5.42 -20.60
CA ARG A 100 -15.98 5.85 -19.92
C ARG A 100 -16.39 4.84 -18.86
N GLY A 101 -16.53 5.31 -17.61
CA GLY A 101 -17.00 4.47 -16.51
C GLY A 101 -15.99 3.43 -16.05
N CYS A 102 -14.68 3.65 -16.30
CA CYS A 102 -13.64 2.72 -15.89
C CYS A 102 -13.34 2.84 -14.39
N LEU A 103 -13.13 1.69 -13.73
CA LEU A 103 -12.57 1.61 -12.38
C LEU A 103 -11.23 0.88 -12.43
N LEU A 104 -10.20 1.54 -11.92
CA LEU A 104 -8.88 0.96 -11.68
C LEU A 104 -8.60 0.94 -10.18
N LEU A 105 -7.97 -0.13 -9.70
CA LEU A 105 -7.48 -0.26 -8.34
C LEU A 105 -5.96 -0.46 -8.36
N SER A 106 -5.23 0.57 -7.97
CA SER A 106 -3.79 0.50 -7.74
C SER A 106 -3.54 0.17 -6.27
N LEU A 107 -3.09 -1.07 -6.01
CA LEU A 107 -2.95 -1.62 -4.66
C LEU A 107 -1.47 -1.67 -4.24
N TYR A 108 -1.22 -1.94 -2.96
CA TYR A 108 0.13 -2.13 -2.41
C TYR A 108 1.08 -0.97 -2.72
N THR A 109 0.60 0.27 -2.58
CA THR A 109 1.41 1.48 -2.84
C THR A 109 1.86 1.58 -4.30
N GLY A 110 1.04 1.11 -5.24
CA GLY A 110 1.36 1.15 -6.67
C GLY A 110 2.10 -0.08 -7.19
N ALA A 111 2.26 -1.16 -6.40
CA ALA A 111 2.90 -2.36 -6.90
C ALA A 111 2.07 -3.07 -7.98
N VAL A 112 0.74 -2.96 -7.95
CA VAL A 112 -0.14 -3.61 -8.94
C VAL A 112 -1.25 -2.68 -9.38
N LEU A 113 -1.79 -2.95 -10.57
CA LEU A 113 -2.92 -2.24 -11.13
C LEU A 113 -3.95 -3.25 -11.63
N TYR A 114 -5.15 -3.18 -11.05
CA TYR A 114 -6.29 -3.98 -11.47
C TYR A 114 -7.27 -3.14 -12.25
N TRP A 115 -7.78 -3.68 -13.34
CA TRP A 115 -8.92 -3.16 -14.07
C TRP A 115 -10.19 -3.91 -13.66
N CYS A 116 -11.17 -3.16 -13.18
CA CYS A 116 -12.45 -3.67 -12.73
C CYS A 116 -13.54 -3.44 -13.78
N THR A 117 -14.28 -4.49 -14.10
CA THR A 117 -15.48 -4.48 -14.95
C THR A 117 -16.69 -4.95 -14.13
N SER A 118 -17.90 -4.88 -14.65
CA SER A 118 -19.08 -5.38 -13.94
C SER A 118 -19.11 -6.89 -13.77
N ASP A 119 -18.16 -7.64 -14.33
CA ASP A 119 -18.12 -9.11 -14.35
C ASP A 119 -16.72 -9.68 -14.02
N SER A 120 -15.68 -8.85 -13.90
CA SER A 120 -14.32 -9.32 -13.68
C SER A 120 -13.41 -8.31 -12.99
N ILE A 121 -12.35 -8.82 -12.34
CA ILE A 121 -11.19 -8.02 -11.90
C ILE A 121 -9.96 -8.61 -12.60
N ILE A 122 -9.33 -7.80 -13.44
CA ILE A 122 -8.22 -8.21 -14.31
C ILE A 122 -6.97 -7.48 -13.86
N MET A 123 -5.94 -8.21 -13.41
CA MET A 123 -4.62 -7.62 -13.19
C MET A 123 -4.03 -7.19 -14.54
N LEU A 124 -3.36 -6.04 -14.60
CA LEU A 124 -2.64 -5.59 -15.79
C LEU A 124 -1.17 -6.04 -15.73
N PRO A 125 -0.77 -7.15 -16.37
CA PRO A 125 0.63 -7.64 -16.32
C PRO A 125 1.60 -6.68 -17.01
N GLU A 126 1.15 -5.94 -18.04
CA GLU A 126 1.95 -4.92 -18.71
C GLU A 126 2.33 -3.79 -17.74
N TYR A 127 1.48 -3.49 -16.75
CA TYR A 127 1.83 -2.54 -15.69
C TYR A 127 2.92 -3.11 -14.77
N THR A 128 2.77 -4.35 -14.30
CA THR A 128 3.69 -4.90 -13.31
C THR A 128 5.08 -5.24 -13.85
N SER A 129 5.18 -5.48 -15.16
CA SER A 129 6.42 -5.78 -15.88
C SER A 129 7.03 -4.57 -16.61
N ALA A 130 6.34 -3.43 -16.67
CA ALA A 130 6.81 -2.24 -17.36
C ALA A 130 8.03 -1.60 -16.69
N VAL A 131 8.72 -0.77 -17.47
CA VAL A 131 9.72 0.17 -16.97
C VAL A 131 9.00 1.40 -16.44
N HIS A 132 9.33 1.81 -15.21
CA HIS A 132 8.77 3.00 -14.58
C HIS A 132 9.85 4.00 -14.22
N CYS A 133 9.56 5.29 -14.36
CA CYS A 133 10.45 6.34 -13.86
C CYS A 133 10.55 6.23 -12.34
N ALA A 134 11.78 6.21 -11.83
CA ALA A 134 12.02 6.23 -10.39
C ALA A 134 11.52 7.56 -9.80
N THR A 135 10.97 7.51 -8.59
CA THR A 135 10.62 8.75 -7.89
C THR A 135 11.88 9.54 -7.55
N ARG A 136 11.76 10.86 -7.46
CA ARG A 136 12.88 11.72 -7.05
C ARG A 136 13.47 11.26 -5.72
N GLU A 137 12.63 10.88 -4.76
CA GLU A 137 13.07 10.39 -3.45
C GLU A 137 13.87 9.09 -3.57
N SER A 138 13.46 8.18 -4.45
CA SER A 138 14.20 6.94 -4.71
C SER A 138 15.55 7.23 -5.36
N VAL A 139 15.63 8.21 -6.27
CA VAL A 139 16.90 8.64 -6.89
C VAL A 139 17.84 9.25 -5.85
N GLU A 140 17.32 10.15 -5.00
CA GLU A 140 18.11 10.76 -3.93
C GLU A 140 18.57 9.72 -2.90
N LEU A 141 17.73 8.74 -2.56
CA LEU A 141 18.05 7.63 -1.67
C LEU A 141 19.14 6.74 -2.25
N ALA A 142 19.00 6.35 -3.52
CA ALA A 142 20.00 5.56 -4.23
C ALA A 142 21.34 6.29 -4.32
N ALA A 143 21.32 7.60 -4.63
CA ALA A 143 22.53 8.43 -4.66
C ALA A 143 23.20 8.51 -3.27
N THR A 144 22.41 8.67 -2.20
CA THR A 144 22.92 8.72 -0.82
C THR A 144 23.69 7.46 -0.43
N TYR A 145 23.24 6.29 -0.90
CA TYR A 145 23.84 4.99 -0.60
C TYR A 145 24.72 4.43 -1.74
N GLN A 146 25.03 5.26 -2.73
CA GLN A 146 25.86 4.91 -3.89
C GLN A 146 25.33 3.68 -4.67
N VAL A 147 24.01 3.51 -4.69
CA VAL A 147 23.35 2.47 -5.47
C VAL A 147 23.15 2.97 -6.89
N ARG A 148 23.72 2.27 -7.86
CA ARG A 148 23.58 2.63 -9.27
C ARG A 148 22.19 2.24 -9.76
N MET A 149 21.36 3.24 -10.03
CA MET A 149 20.09 3.02 -10.74
C MET A 149 20.33 2.95 -12.26
N SER A 150 19.45 2.24 -12.95
CA SER A 150 19.48 2.18 -14.40
C SER A 150 19.02 3.52 -14.99
N HIS A 151 19.71 3.98 -16.03
CA HIS A 151 19.37 5.20 -16.75
C HIS A 151 18.75 4.88 -18.09
N THR A 152 17.78 5.69 -18.47
CA THR A 152 17.17 5.64 -19.80
C THR A 152 16.96 7.04 -20.35
N THR A 153 16.76 7.16 -21.66
CA THR A 153 16.45 8.43 -22.29
C THR A 153 14.96 8.49 -22.57
N LEU A 154 14.25 9.34 -21.84
CA LEU A 154 12.85 9.65 -22.11
C LEU A 154 12.76 10.80 -23.10
N LEU A 155 11.76 10.73 -23.96
CA LEU A 155 11.34 11.86 -24.78
C LEU A 155 10.29 12.62 -23.99
N VAL A 156 10.71 13.69 -23.33
CA VAL A 156 9.83 14.57 -22.56
C VAL A 156 9.36 15.69 -23.47
N ASP A 157 8.07 15.97 -23.45
CA ASP A 157 7.49 17.09 -24.17
C ASP A 157 8.11 18.41 -23.71
N GLY A 158 8.91 19.03 -24.57
CA GLY A 158 9.42 20.38 -24.36
C GLY A 158 8.29 21.39 -24.56
N SER A 159 8.43 22.59 -23.99
CA SER A 159 7.46 23.70 -24.12
C SER A 159 7.12 24.10 -25.57
N ASP A 160 7.85 23.57 -26.57
CA ASP A 160 7.89 24.05 -27.94
C ASP A 160 7.42 22.97 -28.96
N ASN A 161 6.59 21.99 -28.55
CA ASN A 161 6.20 20.82 -29.35
C ASN A 161 7.38 19.96 -29.85
N GLN A 162 8.57 20.14 -29.28
CA GLN A 162 9.73 19.29 -29.55
C GLN A 162 9.98 18.38 -28.35
N LEU A 163 9.94 17.08 -28.61
CA LEU A 163 10.36 16.07 -27.64
C LEU A 163 11.86 16.25 -27.35
N ARG A 164 12.20 16.53 -26.09
CA ARG A 164 13.58 16.62 -25.61
C ARG A 164 13.99 15.30 -24.99
N ALA A 165 15.14 14.79 -25.40
CA ALA A 165 15.79 13.67 -24.75
C ALA A 165 16.24 14.08 -23.34
N GLN A 166 15.64 13.48 -22.32
CA GLN A 166 16.00 13.68 -20.92
C GLN A 166 16.44 12.33 -20.34
N SER A 167 17.63 12.31 -19.73
CA SER A 167 18.07 11.12 -19.00
C SER A 167 17.29 11.03 -17.69
N GLU A 168 16.56 9.94 -17.52
CA GLU A 168 15.81 9.64 -16.31
C GLU A 168 16.26 8.31 -15.73
N MET A 169 16.21 8.23 -14.40
CA MET A 169 16.41 6.99 -13.67
C MET A 169 15.12 6.18 -13.70
N TYR A 170 15.25 4.86 -13.83
CA TYR A 170 14.09 3.99 -13.93
C TYR A 170 14.25 2.70 -13.13
N VAL A 171 13.13 2.02 -12.93
CA VAL A 171 13.05 0.70 -12.30
C VAL A 171 12.29 -0.28 -13.21
N HIS A 172 12.75 -1.53 -13.25
CA HIS A 172 12.12 -2.61 -14.01
C HIS A 172 11.06 -3.31 -13.17
N GLY A 173 9.82 -3.26 -13.62
CA GLY A 173 8.67 -3.81 -12.92
C GLY A 173 8.40 -3.16 -11.57
N THR A 174 7.26 -3.50 -10.98
CA THR A 174 6.73 -2.82 -9.79
C THR A 174 6.76 -3.65 -8.51
N CYS A 175 7.08 -4.94 -8.62
CA CYS A 175 7.04 -5.90 -7.52
C CYS A 175 8.44 -6.38 -7.10
N ILE A 176 8.56 -6.78 -5.84
CA ILE A 176 9.78 -7.32 -5.25
C ILE A 176 9.98 -8.74 -5.78
N ASP A 177 11.21 -9.07 -6.20
CA ASP A 177 11.53 -10.42 -6.60
C ASP A 177 11.66 -11.37 -5.38
N VAL A 178 11.55 -12.67 -5.64
CA VAL A 178 11.52 -13.70 -4.59
C VAL A 178 12.85 -13.78 -3.82
N GLU A 179 13.98 -13.59 -4.49
CA GLU A 179 15.30 -13.67 -3.86
C GLU A 179 15.51 -12.52 -2.89
N THR A 180 15.25 -11.30 -3.34
CA THR A 180 15.23 -10.09 -2.51
C THR A 180 14.27 -10.25 -1.33
N THR A 181 13.08 -10.82 -1.55
CA THR A 181 12.11 -11.05 -0.47
C THR A 181 12.65 -12.00 0.60
N ARG A 182 13.34 -13.08 0.23
CA ARG A 182 13.95 -14.02 1.20
C ARG A 182 15.07 -13.39 2.01
N LEU A 183 15.94 -12.61 1.36
CA LEU A 183 17.01 -11.87 2.03
C LEU A 183 16.41 -10.85 3.01
N LEU A 184 15.41 -10.10 2.55
CA LEU A 184 14.69 -9.12 3.35
C LEU A 184 14.01 -9.76 4.56
N GLN A 185 13.30 -10.88 4.36
CA GLN A 185 12.66 -11.62 5.45
C GLN A 185 13.67 -12.03 6.52
N THR A 186 14.78 -12.64 6.13
CA THR A 186 15.84 -13.09 7.06
C THR A 186 16.39 -11.91 7.87
N GLN A 187 16.64 -10.78 7.20
CA GLN A 187 17.14 -9.57 7.85
C GLN A 187 16.11 -8.97 8.82
N ILE A 188 14.84 -8.84 8.40
CA ILE A 188 13.76 -8.31 9.25
C ILE A 188 13.55 -9.19 10.48
N GLU A 189 13.54 -10.53 10.32
CA GLU A 189 13.39 -11.46 11.44
C GLU A 189 14.49 -11.24 12.48
N SER A 190 15.74 -11.09 12.06
CA SER A 190 16.86 -10.80 12.97
C SER A 190 16.66 -9.47 13.71
N LEU A 191 16.36 -8.38 12.99
CA LEU A 191 16.18 -7.06 13.58
C LEU A 191 14.99 -7.01 14.53
N TYR A 192 13.90 -7.71 14.21
CA TYR A 192 12.73 -7.77 15.06
C TYR A 192 13.01 -8.58 16.33
N LEU A 193 13.81 -9.65 16.27
CA LEU A 193 14.23 -10.39 17.46
C LEU A 193 15.13 -9.55 18.37
N ASP A 194 15.97 -8.66 17.83
CA ASP A 194 16.72 -7.69 18.64
C ASP A 194 15.78 -6.71 19.35
N TYR A 195 14.73 -6.23 18.66
CA TYR A 195 13.67 -5.44 19.29
C TYR A 195 12.92 -6.23 20.38
N VAL A 196 12.54 -7.48 20.12
CA VAL A 196 11.91 -8.35 21.13
C VAL A 196 12.81 -8.50 22.36
N ARG A 197 14.13 -8.65 22.17
CA ARG A 197 15.10 -8.76 23.27
C ARG A 197 15.08 -7.50 24.14
N ASP A 198 15.07 -6.32 23.53
CA ASP A 198 15.04 -5.06 24.27
C ASP A 198 13.74 -4.90 25.05
N VAL A 199 12.59 -5.28 24.46
CA VAL A 199 11.29 -5.29 25.13
C VAL A 199 11.31 -6.25 26.34
N LEU A 200 11.79 -7.48 26.15
CA LEU A 200 11.87 -8.50 27.20
C LEU A 200 12.84 -8.12 28.32
N SER A 201 13.99 -7.53 27.99
CA SER A 201 14.98 -7.13 28.98
C SER A 201 14.47 -5.97 29.85
N GLY A 202 13.70 -5.07 29.24
CA GLY A 202 13.28 -3.83 29.87
C GLY A 202 14.42 -2.89 30.27
N THR A 203 15.65 -3.13 29.79
CA THR A 203 16.79 -2.28 30.13
C THR A 203 16.79 -0.96 29.33
N ASP A 204 16.22 -0.97 28.13
CA ASP A 204 16.16 0.20 27.27
C ASP A 204 14.91 1.07 27.55
N LEU A 205 15.14 2.22 28.18
CA LEU A 205 14.09 3.19 28.51
C LEU A 205 13.41 3.82 27.28
N VAL A 206 14.12 3.94 26.15
CA VAL A 206 13.55 4.49 24.91
C VAL A 206 12.54 3.50 24.36
N VAL A 207 12.89 2.20 24.34
CA VAL A 207 12.00 1.13 23.90
C VAL A 207 10.76 1.03 24.80
N ARG A 208 10.94 0.97 26.13
CA ARG A 208 9.82 0.93 27.09
C ARG A 208 8.84 2.08 26.89
N LYS A 209 9.34 3.31 26.72
CA LYS A 209 8.49 4.48 26.49
C LYS A 209 7.80 4.44 25.13
N ALA A 210 8.48 3.96 24.10
CA ALA A 210 7.96 3.91 22.74
C ALA A 210 6.80 2.92 22.56
N VAL A 211 6.88 1.75 23.22
CA VAL A 211 5.89 0.67 23.13
C VAL A 211 4.49 1.11 23.59
N LYS A 212 4.40 2.07 24.50
CA LYS A 212 3.12 2.66 24.95
C LYS A 212 2.36 3.40 23.85
N TRP A 213 3.07 3.87 22.83
CA TRP A 213 2.47 4.59 21.71
C TRP A 213 1.95 3.66 20.61
N LEU A 214 2.09 2.34 20.79
CA LEU A 214 1.41 1.38 19.94
C LEU A 214 -0.11 1.54 20.05
N SER A 215 -0.82 1.25 18.96
CA SER A 215 -2.28 1.14 19.01
C SER A 215 -2.70 -0.01 19.93
N ARG A 216 -3.91 0.09 20.49
CA ARG A 216 -4.48 -0.93 21.37
C ARG A 216 -4.35 -2.35 20.82
N ARG A 217 -4.57 -2.53 19.51
CA ARG A 217 -4.41 -3.81 18.81
C ARG A 217 -3.01 -4.40 19.01
N TYR A 218 -1.96 -3.60 18.78
CA TYR A 218 -0.58 -4.07 18.92
C TYR A 218 -0.13 -4.14 20.38
N GLN A 219 -0.72 -3.33 21.26
CA GLN A 219 -0.50 -3.47 22.70
C GLN A 219 -1.03 -4.82 23.22
N CYS A 220 -2.25 -5.21 22.84
CA CYS A 220 -2.80 -6.53 23.14
C CYS A 220 -1.95 -7.67 22.57
N MET A 221 -1.45 -7.52 21.33
CA MET A 221 -0.57 -8.50 20.68
C MET A 221 0.69 -8.74 21.52
N TRP A 222 1.40 -7.67 21.88
CA TRP A 222 2.60 -7.75 22.70
C TRP A 222 2.32 -8.28 24.09
N GLY A 223 1.26 -7.78 24.74
CA GLY A 223 0.83 -8.27 26.05
C GLY A 223 0.57 -9.78 26.08
N GLY A 224 -0.19 -10.29 25.12
CA GLY A 224 -0.43 -11.73 24.99
C GLY A 224 0.84 -12.52 24.72
N LEU A 225 1.74 -11.99 23.87
CA LEU A 225 3.02 -12.65 23.58
C LEU A 225 3.92 -12.74 24.83
N LEU A 226 3.98 -11.69 25.64
CA LEU A 226 4.76 -11.67 26.88
C LEU A 226 4.20 -12.69 27.90
N GLN A 227 2.88 -12.72 28.09
CA GLN A 227 2.23 -13.70 28.97
C GLN A 227 2.48 -15.14 28.51
N TYR A 228 2.39 -15.40 27.21
CA TYR A 228 2.64 -16.72 26.64
C TYR A 228 4.09 -17.16 26.81
N LEU A 229 5.06 -16.27 26.54
CA LEU A 229 6.49 -16.56 26.73
C LEU A 229 6.83 -16.85 28.21
N GLU A 230 6.21 -16.12 29.13
CA GLU A 230 6.37 -16.37 30.57
C GLU A 230 5.79 -17.72 31.00
N LEU A 231 4.60 -18.07 30.51
CA LEU A 231 3.98 -19.37 30.77
C LEU A 231 4.86 -20.52 30.28
N ILE A 232 5.36 -20.45 29.04
CA ILE A 232 6.21 -21.52 28.50
C ILE A 232 7.51 -21.62 29.30
N TYR A 233 8.16 -20.49 29.58
CA TYR A 233 9.40 -20.47 30.36
C TYR A 233 9.22 -21.19 31.71
N ASN A 234 8.14 -20.88 32.44
CA ASN A 234 7.82 -21.50 33.72
C ASN A 234 7.52 -23.02 33.62
N VAL A 235 6.83 -23.45 32.57
CA VAL A 235 6.53 -24.87 32.36
C VAL A 235 7.79 -25.66 31.98
N VAL A 236 8.67 -25.09 31.16
CA VAL A 236 9.85 -25.78 30.62
C VAL A 236 11.02 -25.75 31.60
N VAL A 237 11.31 -24.58 32.19
CA VAL A 237 12.49 -24.36 33.04
C VAL A 237 12.19 -24.69 34.50
N HIS A 238 11.02 -24.29 35.01
CA HIS A 238 10.65 -24.51 36.41
C HIS A 238 9.75 -25.72 36.64
N GLN A 239 9.37 -26.44 35.58
CA GLN A 239 8.50 -27.61 35.61
C GLN A 239 7.11 -27.38 36.24
N ASN A 240 6.69 -26.12 36.39
CA ASN A 240 5.41 -25.75 37.01
C ASN A 240 4.21 -26.38 36.29
N THR A 241 3.18 -26.77 37.04
CA THR A 241 1.89 -27.20 36.46
C THR A 241 1.33 -26.10 35.58
N THR A 242 0.84 -26.47 34.40
CA THR A 242 0.31 -25.50 33.43
C THR A 242 -0.91 -24.79 34.02
N SER A 243 -0.82 -23.47 34.21
CA SER A 243 -1.99 -22.62 34.43
C SER A 243 -2.72 -22.38 33.11
N LEU A 244 -4.03 -22.20 33.15
CA LEU A 244 -4.79 -21.80 31.97
C LEU A 244 -4.31 -20.42 31.51
N LEU A 245 -3.96 -20.27 30.23
CA LEU A 245 -3.61 -18.97 29.66
C LEU A 245 -4.89 -18.14 29.47
N GLU A 246 -5.13 -17.19 30.37
CA GLU A 246 -6.28 -16.29 30.29
C GLU A 246 -5.94 -15.02 29.50
N LEU A 247 -5.95 -15.13 28.17
CA LEU A 247 -5.82 -13.96 27.29
C LEU A 247 -7.11 -13.13 27.32
N SER A 248 -7.14 -12.11 28.18
CA SER A 248 -8.30 -11.23 28.40
C SER A 248 -7.99 -9.74 28.15
N MET A 249 -8.90 -8.86 28.59
CA MET A 249 -8.73 -7.39 28.59
C MET A 249 -7.44 -6.90 29.26
N ASN A 250 -6.79 -7.74 30.08
CA ASN A 250 -5.58 -7.38 30.81
C ASN A 250 -4.29 -7.53 29.98
N THR A 251 -4.35 -8.06 28.74
CA THR A 251 -3.16 -8.16 27.87
C THR A 251 -2.48 -6.81 27.67
N GLU A 252 -3.26 -5.74 27.43
CA GLU A 252 -2.74 -4.37 27.33
C GLU A 252 -2.00 -3.94 28.60
N GLN A 253 -2.52 -4.31 29.78
CA GLN A 253 -1.93 -3.96 31.07
C GLN A 253 -0.56 -4.61 31.29
N THR A 254 -0.36 -5.85 30.82
CA THR A 254 0.96 -6.50 30.90
C THR A 254 2.03 -5.68 30.19
N LEU A 255 1.73 -5.14 29.03
CA LEU A 255 2.68 -4.31 28.29
C LEU A 255 2.94 -2.97 28.99
N LEU A 256 1.90 -2.37 29.57
CA LEU A 256 2.01 -1.11 30.30
C LEU A 256 2.76 -1.27 31.64
N ALA A 257 2.65 -2.44 32.28
CA ALA A 257 3.34 -2.79 33.51
C ALA A 257 4.87 -2.86 33.31
N LEU A 258 5.35 -3.22 32.11
CA LEU A 258 6.79 -3.27 31.81
C LEU A 258 7.54 -1.98 32.12
N GLU A 259 6.89 -0.81 32.09
CA GLU A 259 7.57 0.44 32.46
C GLU A 259 7.96 0.47 33.94
N GLN A 260 7.11 -0.10 34.80
CA GLN A 260 7.25 -0.08 36.26
C GLN A 260 8.05 -1.29 36.77
N GLU A 261 8.12 -2.36 35.99
CA GLU A 261 8.84 -3.58 36.35
C GLU A 261 10.36 -3.37 36.32
N SER A 262 11.04 -4.07 37.23
CA SER A 262 12.51 -4.17 37.20
C SER A 262 12.97 -4.89 35.92
N PRO A 263 14.20 -4.64 35.44
CA PRO A 263 14.76 -5.41 34.34
C PRO A 263 14.64 -6.92 34.59
N ALA A 264 14.30 -7.66 33.55
CA ALA A 264 14.13 -9.12 33.65
C ALA A 264 15.48 -9.82 33.82
N ASP A 265 15.45 -11.03 34.38
CA ASP A 265 16.62 -11.90 34.47
C ASP A 265 17.23 -12.15 33.07
N PRO A 266 18.52 -11.85 32.83
CA PRO A 266 19.16 -12.03 31.53
C PRO A 266 19.09 -13.47 31.00
N ALA A 267 19.14 -14.48 31.87
CA ALA A 267 19.06 -15.87 31.45
C ALA A 267 17.65 -16.23 30.96
N ALA A 268 16.61 -15.76 31.65
CA ALA A 268 15.22 -15.87 31.20
C ALA A 268 14.99 -15.16 29.85
N VAL A 269 15.53 -13.96 29.67
CA VAL A 269 15.44 -13.21 28.40
C VAL A 269 16.08 -14.00 27.25
N GLU A 270 17.31 -14.49 27.43
CA GLU A 270 18.01 -15.22 26.38
C GLU A 270 17.34 -16.57 26.07
N TRP A 271 16.75 -17.24 27.08
CA TRP A 271 15.94 -18.43 26.85
C TRP A 271 14.74 -18.13 25.94
N LYS A 272 13.98 -17.06 26.24
CA LYS A 272 12.80 -16.66 25.47
C LYS A 272 13.16 -16.24 24.03
N ILE A 273 14.30 -15.58 23.85
CA ILE A 273 14.81 -15.24 22.52
C ILE A 273 15.22 -16.49 21.74
N ASN A 274 15.90 -17.45 22.36
CA ASN A 274 16.26 -18.71 21.71
C ASN A 274 15.03 -19.55 21.37
N TYR A 275 14.00 -19.54 22.23
CA TYR A 275 12.70 -20.12 21.93
C TYR A 275 12.12 -19.53 20.63
N LEU A 276 12.02 -18.20 20.51
CA LEU A 276 11.48 -17.57 19.30
C LEU A 276 12.35 -17.83 18.07
N ARG A 277 13.68 -17.78 18.22
CA ARG A 277 14.66 -18.00 17.15
C ARG A 277 14.60 -19.42 16.57
N SER A 278 14.36 -20.45 17.39
CA SER A 278 14.28 -21.83 16.89
C SER A 278 13.03 -22.08 16.04
N ARG A 279 12.01 -21.21 16.15
CA ARG A 279 10.72 -21.36 15.47
C ARG A 279 10.71 -20.58 14.17
N ARG A 280 11.41 -21.14 13.18
CA ARG A 280 11.53 -20.54 11.83
C ARG A 280 10.16 -20.18 11.27
N GLY A 281 10.03 -18.96 10.76
CA GLY A 281 8.77 -18.46 10.21
C GLY A 281 7.72 -18.08 11.26
N PHE A 282 8.04 -18.07 12.56
CA PHE A 282 7.13 -17.63 13.62
C PHE A 282 6.46 -16.30 13.30
N LEU A 283 7.23 -15.26 12.95
CA LEU A 283 6.68 -13.92 12.67
C LEU A 283 5.67 -13.95 11.53
N THR A 284 5.94 -14.75 10.50
CA THR A 284 5.07 -14.88 9.33
C THR A 284 3.83 -15.73 9.61
N ALA A 285 3.98 -16.82 10.38
CA ALA A 285 2.89 -17.69 10.79
C ALA A 285 1.84 -16.92 11.61
N VAL A 286 2.28 -16.10 12.56
CA VAL A 286 1.37 -15.30 13.41
C VAL A 286 0.87 -14.03 12.73
N GLY A 287 1.46 -13.64 11.59
CA GLY A 287 1.09 -12.44 10.85
C GLY A 287 1.70 -11.13 11.37
N ILE A 288 2.75 -11.18 12.20
CA ILE A 288 3.58 -10.01 12.55
C ILE A 288 4.38 -9.55 11.33
N LEU A 289 4.96 -10.50 10.60
CA LEU A 289 5.57 -10.27 9.30
C LEU A 289 4.60 -10.75 8.21
N ARG A 290 4.22 -9.88 7.29
CA ARG A 290 3.32 -10.20 6.18
C ARG A 290 4.07 -10.12 4.88
N ILE A 291 3.93 -11.13 4.05
CA ILE A 291 4.43 -11.14 2.67
C ILE A 291 3.19 -11.17 1.78
N GLU A 292 2.94 -10.08 1.08
CA GLU A 292 1.74 -9.91 0.27
C GLU A 292 2.06 -10.25 -1.18
N TYR A 293 1.39 -11.30 -1.69
CA TYR A 293 1.58 -11.82 -3.03
C TYR A 293 0.55 -11.21 -4.00
N VAL A 294 0.97 -11.07 -5.25
CA VAL A 294 0.09 -10.61 -6.33
C VAL A 294 -0.83 -11.73 -6.78
N GLU A 295 -2.10 -11.41 -6.99
CA GLU A 295 -3.07 -12.32 -7.60
C GLU A 295 -3.27 -11.94 -9.07
N SER A 296 -2.79 -12.81 -9.96
CA SER A 296 -2.85 -12.60 -11.41
C SER A 296 -4.28 -12.57 -11.94
N HIS A 297 -5.17 -13.37 -11.36
CA HIS A 297 -6.56 -13.48 -11.81
C HIS A 297 -7.53 -13.65 -10.65
N VAL A 298 -8.49 -12.71 -10.55
CA VAL A 298 -9.62 -12.81 -9.62
C VAL A 298 -10.91 -12.81 -10.46
N TRP A 299 -11.31 -14.01 -10.90
CA TRP A 299 -12.54 -14.21 -11.64
C TRP A 299 -13.70 -14.41 -10.67
N PHE A 300 -14.77 -13.64 -10.86
CA PHE A 300 -16.07 -13.95 -10.28
C PHE A 300 -16.86 -14.68 -11.35
N ALA A 301 -17.01 -15.99 -11.24
CA ALA A 301 -17.89 -16.72 -12.13
C ALA A 301 -19.30 -16.16 -11.96
N GLU A 302 -19.79 -15.41 -12.95
CA GLU A 302 -21.23 -15.20 -13.07
C GLU A 302 -21.84 -16.59 -13.27
N GLY A 303 -22.63 -17.03 -12.28
CA GLY A 303 -23.40 -18.25 -12.43
C GLY A 303 -24.17 -18.19 -13.74
N LYS A 304 -24.04 -19.24 -14.56
CA LYS A 304 -24.72 -19.34 -15.86
C LYS A 304 -26.18 -18.86 -15.71
N LYS A 305 -26.55 -17.82 -16.47
CA LYS A 305 -27.92 -17.31 -16.59
C LYS A 305 -28.87 -18.49 -16.82
N GLY A 306 -29.55 -18.96 -15.76
CA GLY A 306 -30.42 -20.14 -15.79
C GLY A 306 -30.40 -20.96 -14.50
N THR A 307 -29.31 -20.93 -13.75
CA THR A 307 -29.29 -21.36 -12.34
C THR A 307 -28.88 -20.13 -11.55
N LEU A 308 -29.79 -19.59 -10.72
CA LEU A 308 -29.41 -18.65 -9.67
C LEU A 308 -28.33 -19.36 -8.84
N HIS A 309 -27.05 -19.12 -9.13
CA HIS A 309 -26.01 -19.20 -8.12
C HIS A 309 -26.38 -18.10 -7.14
N ARG A 310 -27.26 -18.48 -6.21
CA ARG A 310 -27.33 -17.90 -4.88
C ARG A 310 -25.88 -17.62 -4.53
N GLU A 311 -25.52 -16.37 -4.25
CA GLU A 311 -24.26 -16.10 -3.56
C GLU A 311 -24.08 -17.23 -2.55
N PRO A 312 -22.91 -17.91 -2.51
CA PRO A 312 -22.70 -19.01 -1.58
C PRO A 312 -23.30 -18.54 -0.27
N SER A 313 -24.35 -19.25 0.18
CA SER A 313 -25.24 -18.71 1.22
C SER A 313 -24.37 -18.17 2.33
N GLN A 314 -24.78 -17.12 3.06
CA GLN A 314 -23.96 -16.56 4.14
C GLN A 314 -23.33 -17.67 5.03
N ASN A 315 -24.03 -18.79 5.17
CA ASN A 315 -23.54 -20.04 5.75
C ASN A 315 -22.29 -20.64 5.08
N ILE A 316 -22.23 -20.82 3.75
CA ILE A 316 -21.05 -21.34 3.03
C ILE A 316 -19.86 -20.39 3.19
N GLN A 317 -20.04 -19.08 3.03
CA GLN A 317 -18.93 -18.13 3.23
C GLN A 317 -18.41 -18.15 4.66
N THR A 318 -19.32 -18.24 5.64
CA THR A 318 -18.96 -18.35 7.06
C THR A 318 -18.22 -19.67 7.31
N GLN A 319 -18.72 -20.80 6.80
CA GLN A 319 -18.05 -22.11 6.90
C GLN A 319 -16.66 -22.11 6.27
N THR A 320 -16.48 -21.48 5.10
CA THR A 320 -15.16 -21.36 4.47
C THR A 320 -14.22 -20.53 5.34
N ARG A 321 -14.66 -19.39 5.86
CA ARG A 321 -13.86 -18.54 6.75
C ARG A 321 -13.51 -19.25 8.06
N ASP A 322 -14.45 -19.98 8.64
CA ASP A 322 -14.22 -20.74 9.87
C ASP A 322 -13.21 -21.88 9.63
N ALA A 323 -13.28 -22.55 8.48
CA ALA A 323 -12.32 -23.58 8.09
C ALA A 323 -10.92 -22.99 7.83
N GLU A 324 -10.84 -21.87 7.11
CA GLU A 324 -9.60 -21.12 6.87
C GLU A 324 -8.97 -20.67 8.18
N ARG A 325 -9.78 -20.11 9.09
CA ARG A 325 -9.37 -19.71 10.42
C ARG A 325 -8.87 -20.91 11.23
N ALA A 326 -9.60 -22.02 11.25
CA ALA A 326 -9.18 -23.23 11.97
C ALA A 326 -7.84 -23.78 11.44
N GLN A 327 -7.62 -23.72 10.12
CA GLN A 327 -6.36 -24.10 9.50
C GLN A 327 -5.21 -23.19 9.96
N LEU A 328 -5.41 -21.87 9.98
CA LEU A 328 -4.43 -20.91 10.48
C LEU A 328 -4.09 -21.15 11.95
N VAL A 329 -5.10 -21.34 12.81
CA VAL A 329 -4.90 -21.61 14.23
C VAL A 329 -4.10 -22.89 14.44
N SER A 330 -4.43 -23.95 13.71
CA SER A 330 -3.69 -25.22 13.75
C SER A 330 -2.23 -25.04 13.32
N TYR A 331 -1.99 -24.33 12.22
CA TYR A 331 -0.63 -24.06 11.74
C TYR A 331 0.20 -23.24 12.74
N VAL A 332 -0.37 -22.15 13.25
CA VAL A 332 0.30 -21.31 14.26
C VAL A 332 0.61 -22.12 15.52
N ALA A 333 -0.33 -22.94 15.99
CA ALA A 333 -0.09 -23.82 17.14
C ALA A 333 1.05 -24.82 16.89
N GLN A 334 1.13 -25.40 15.68
CA GLN A 334 2.24 -26.28 15.29
C GLN A 334 3.58 -25.55 15.32
N VAL A 335 3.66 -24.33 14.77
CA VAL A 335 4.88 -23.52 14.79
C VAL A 335 5.30 -23.18 16.23
N LEU A 336 4.36 -22.82 17.09
CA LEU A 336 4.63 -22.50 18.49
C LEU A 336 5.11 -23.71 19.31
N LEU A 337 4.57 -24.91 19.02
CA LEU A 337 4.94 -26.17 19.68
C LEU A 337 6.15 -26.88 19.05
N ALA A 338 6.67 -26.39 17.92
CA ALA A 338 7.80 -27.00 17.23
C ALA A 338 9.00 -27.20 18.18
N ASP A 339 9.76 -28.26 17.94
CA ASP A 339 10.96 -28.67 18.69
C ASP A 339 10.77 -29.04 20.17
N PHE A 340 9.55 -28.99 20.71
CA PHE A 340 9.32 -29.46 22.07
C PHE A 340 9.21 -30.99 22.15
N PRO A 341 9.71 -31.61 23.23
CA PRO A 341 9.39 -32.99 23.56
C PRO A 341 7.86 -33.19 23.66
N ALA A 342 7.35 -34.34 23.22
CA ALA A 342 5.91 -34.62 23.21
C ALA A 342 5.23 -34.45 24.59
N THR A 343 5.96 -34.73 25.67
CA THR A 343 5.50 -34.54 27.06
C THR A 343 5.33 -33.08 27.45
N VAL A 344 6.17 -32.19 26.92
CA VAL A 344 6.07 -30.74 27.12
C VAL A 344 5.01 -30.16 26.21
N ALA A 345 4.97 -30.59 24.94
CA ALA A 345 4.00 -30.14 23.96
C ALA A 345 2.55 -30.45 24.40
N SER A 346 2.29 -31.64 24.95
CA SER A 346 0.95 -32.00 25.46
C SER A 346 0.52 -31.10 26.63
N ARG A 347 1.44 -30.75 27.53
CA ARG A 347 1.19 -29.82 28.65
C ARG A 347 0.91 -28.39 28.19
N LEU A 348 1.47 -27.98 27.06
CA LEU A 348 1.32 -26.62 26.51
C LEU A 348 0.22 -26.50 25.45
N ALA A 349 -0.34 -27.62 24.97
CA ALA A 349 -1.22 -27.66 23.80
C ALA A 349 -2.44 -26.72 23.93
N ALA A 350 -3.13 -26.76 25.09
CA ALA A 350 -4.31 -25.92 25.31
C ALA A 350 -3.96 -24.42 25.33
N ALA A 351 -2.95 -24.01 26.12
CA ALA A 351 -2.49 -22.62 26.17
C ALA A 351 -2.01 -22.11 24.80
N THR A 352 -1.34 -22.99 24.04
CA THR A 352 -0.83 -22.66 22.70
C THR A 352 -1.96 -22.52 21.68
N ALA A 353 -2.99 -23.36 21.74
CA ALA A 353 -4.19 -23.21 20.92
C ALA A 353 -4.92 -21.89 21.22
N THR A 354 -5.04 -21.52 22.51
CA THR A 354 -5.60 -20.22 22.93
C THR A 354 -4.79 -19.06 22.37
N MET A 355 -3.45 -19.11 22.48
CA MET A 355 -2.56 -18.07 21.95
C MET A 355 -2.62 -17.98 20.42
N ALA A 356 -2.62 -19.13 19.73
CA ALA A 356 -2.75 -19.19 18.28
C ALA A 356 -4.07 -18.58 17.81
N SER A 357 -5.19 -18.95 18.45
CA SER A 357 -6.50 -18.34 18.19
C SER A 357 -6.47 -16.83 18.40
N PHE A 358 -5.96 -16.38 19.55
CA PHE A 358 -5.86 -14.96 19.87
C PHE A 358 -5.07 -14.17 18.82
N LEU A 359 -3.90 -14.66 18.40
CA LEU A 359 -3.09 -14.01 17.38
C LEU A 359 -3.75 -14.02 16.01
N VAL A 360 -4.38 -15.13 15.61
CA VAL A 360 -5.09 -15.21 14.33
C VAL A 360 -6.26 -14.22 14.29
N ASP A 361 -7.04 -14.13 15.37
CA ASP A 361 -8.17 -13.20 15.45
C ASP A 361 -7.69 -11.74 15.51
N LEU A 362 -6.64 -11.49 16.28
CA LEU A 362 -6.11 -10.14 16.49
C LEU A 362 -5.38 -9.63 15.26
N LEU A 363 -4.55 -10.44 14.61
CA LEU A 363 -3.69 -10.02 13.50
C LEU A 363 -4.28 -10.34 12.14
N GLY A 364 -5.22 -11.28 12.01
CA GLY A 364 -5.83 -11.66 10.74
C GLY A 364 -4.81 -12.05 9.66
N PRO A 365 -3.91 -13.02 9.92
CA PRO A 365 -3.05 -13.58 8.88
C PRO A 365 -3.91 -14.23 7.78
N SER A 366 -3.35 -14.35 6.57
CA SER A 366 -4.07 -14.91 5.42
C SER A 366 -3.71 -16.39 5.22
N VAL A 367 -4.70 -17.26 5.00
CA VAL A 367 -4.45 -18.66 4.59
C VAL A 367 -3.61 -18.73 3.32
N ARG A 368 -3.69 -17.71 2.45
CA ARG A 368 -2.96 -17.67 1.18
C ARG A 368 -1.44 -17.65 1.35
N THR A 369 -0.94 -17.21 2.51
CA THR A 369 0.49 -17.23 2.79
C THR A 369 0.97 -18.60 3.30
N LEU A 370 0.06 -19.51 3.67
CA LEU A 370 0.42 -20.84 4.20
C LEU A 370 1.09 -21.76 3.16
N PRO A 371 0.58 -21.93 1.91
CA PRO A 371 1.15 -22.93 1.00
C PRO A 371 2.62 -22.69 0.63
N PRO A 372 3.07 -21.45 0.32
CA PRO A 372 4.50 -21.18 0.13
C PRO A 372 5.32 -21.52 1.37
N GLN A 373 4.83 -21.17 2.57
CA GLN A 373 5.52 -21.41 3.83
C GLN A 373 5.61 -22.89 4.18
N MET A 374 4.54 -23.67 3.97
CA MET A 374 4.52 -25.11 4.20
C MET A 374 5.47 -25.85 3.25
N ARG A 375 5.65 -25.35 2.02
CA ARG A 375 6.63 -25.90 1.07
C ARG A 375 8.07 -25.60 1.51
N GLU A 376 8.35 -24.37 1.97
CA GLU A 376 9.69 -23.99 2.43
C GLU A 376 10.07 -24.61 3.79
N ALA A 377 9.09 -24.91 4.65
CA ALA A 377 9.32 -25.55 5.94
C ALA A 377 9.66 -27.05 5.82
N LYS A 378 9.32 -27.70 4.70
CA LYS A 378 9.69 -29.09 4.47
C LYS A 378 11.17 -29.09 4.05
N PRO A 379 12.10 -29.65 4.85
CA PRO A 379 13.50 -29.77 4.43
C PRO A 379 13.53 -30.50 3.09
N PRO A 380 14.43 -30.15 2.17
CA PRO A 380 14.56 -30.85 0.90
C PRO A 380 14.80 -32.32 1.23
N THR A 381 13.78 -33.16 1.02
CA THR A 381 13.93 -34.60 1.12
C THR A 381 14.95 -34.93 0.04
N ILE A 382 16.15 -35.34 0.45
CA ILE A 382 17.14 -35.90 -0.45
C ILE A 382 16.53 -37.22 -0.91
N GLU A 383 15.68 -37.17 -1.93
CA GLU A 383 15.27 -38.39 -2.62
C GLU A 383 16.54 -38.96 -3.25
N PRO A 384 16.84 -40.25 -3.02
CA PRO A 384 18.03 -40.87 -3.58
C PRO A 384 18.01 -40.68 -5.10
N GLU A 385 19.09 -40.10 -5.63
CA GLU A 385 19.33 -39.86 -7.06
C GLU A 385 19.08 -41.15 -7.86
N SER A 386 17.85 -41.37 -8.29
CA SER A 386 17.57 -42.33 -9.35
C SER A 386 17.93 -41.63 -10.67
N PRO A 387 18.63 -42.33 -11.59
CA PRO A 387 19.14 -41.72 -12.81
C PRO A 387 18.01 -41.12 -13.66
N PRO A 388 18.28 -40.04 -14.41
CA PRO A 388 17.26 -39.26 -15.08
C PRO A 388 16.68 -40.06 -16.25
N LEU A 389 15.56 -40.74 -16.02
CA LEU A 389 14.66 -41.12 -17.09
C LEU A 389 13.95 -39.84 -17.55
N PHE A 390 14.16 -39.49 -18.82
CA PHE A 390 13.54 -38.37 -19.53
C PHE A 390 12.02 -38.33 -19.29
N SER A 391 11.61 -37.63 -18.24
CA SER A 391 10.23 -37.26 -18.01
C SER A 391 10.07 -35.83 -18.53
N THR A 392 9.55 -35.72 -19.75
CA THR A 392 9.04 -34.47 -20.31
C THR A 392 7.78 -34.07 -19.54
N SER A 393 7.94 -33.66 -18.28
CA SER A 393 6.87 -33.06 -17.51
C SER A 393 6.61 -31.67 -18.08
N THR A 394 5.56 -31.57 -18.90
CA THR A 394 4.97 -30.35 -19.45
C THR A 394 4.18 -29.58 -18.39
N ALA A 395 4.62 -29.60 -17.12
CA ALA A 395 4.10 -28.66 -16.15
C ALA A 395 4.44 -27.25 -16.66
N PRO A 396 3.43 -26.36 -16.85
CA PRO A 396 3.70 -24.99 -17.28
C PRO A 396 4.74 -24.38 -16.33
N PRO A 397 5.70 -23.59 -16.83
CA PRO A 397 6.69 -22.92 -16.01
C PRO A 397 5.95 -22.30 -14.82
N GLY A 398 6.27 -22.79 -13.62
CA GLY A 398 5.44 -22.53 -12.44
C GLY A 398 5.34 -21.03 -12.24
N ASP A 399 4.11 -20.51 -12.12
CA ASP A 399 3.83 -19.11 -11.82
C ASP A 399 4.74 -18.67 -10.65
N VAL A 400 5.79 -17.93 -10.98
CA VAL A 400 6.74 -17.43 -9.99
C VAL A 400 5.96 -16.44 -9.14
N ALA A 401 5.78 -16.76 -7.86
CA ALA A 401 5.00 -15.92 -6.94
C ALA A 401 5.61 -14.51 -6.91
N ILE A 402 4.84 -13.51 -7.33
CA ILE A 402 5.27 -12.11 -7.36
C ILE A 402 4.92 -11.47 -6.01
N VAL A 403 5.89 -10.84 -5.35
CA VAL A 403 5.69 -10.20 -4.04
C VAL A 403 5.42 -8.71 -4.24
N ALA A 404 4.23 -8.25 -3.86
CA ALA A 404 3.84 -6.86 -3.99
C ALA A 404 4.53 -5.97 -2.94
N GLN A 405 4.46 -6.39 -1.67
CA GLN A 405 5.09 -5.71 -0.54
C GLN A 405 5.30 -6.67 0.65
N VAL A 406 6.16 -6.27 1.58
CA VAL A 406 6.37 -6.93 2.87
C VAL A 406 6.01 -5.96 3.98
N ILE A 407 5.30 -6.39 5.03
CA ILE A 407 4.88 -5.52 6.13
C ILE A 407 5.30 -6.12 7.46
N LEU A 408 6.01 -5.34 8.28
CA LEU A 408 6.32 -5.65 9.65
C LEU A 408 5.37 -4.88 10.59
N LEU A 409 4.67 -5.59 11.48
CA LEU A 409 3.70 -5.02 12.41
C LEU A 409 4.25 -4.93 13.84
N GLY A 410 3.65 -4.06 14.66
CA GLY A 410 3.90 -4.01 16.10
C GLY A 410 5.20 -3.30 16.50
N LEU A 411 5.80 -2.53 15.58
CA LEU A 411 6.95 -1.67 15.86
C LEU A 411 6.50 -0.20 15.90
N PRO A 412 6.74 0.54 17.00
CA PRO A 412 6.49 1.98 17.05
C PRO A 412 7.35 2.73 16.04
N LEU A 413 6.76 3.72 15.36
CA LEU A 413 7.46 4.61 14.41
C LEU A 413 8.76 5.22 14.99
N SER A 414 8.74 5.59 16.27
CA SER A 414 9.89 6.19 16.96
C SER A 414 11.10 5.26 17.08
N LEU A 415 10.89 3.94 16.98
CA LEU A 415 11.96 2.94 17.04
C LEU A 415 12.53 2.55 15.68
N PHE A 416 11.95 3.02 14.56
CA PHE A 416 12.48 2.75 13.23
C PHE A 416 13.96 3.13 13.11
N SER A 417 14.32 4.33 13.57
CA SER A 417 15.71 4.80 13.47
C SER A 417 16.69 3.96 14.28
N LYS A 418 16.25 3.38 15.40
CA LYS A 418 17.10 2.55 16.26
C LYS A 418 17.43 1.21 15.59
N TYR A 419 16.44 0.52 15.02
CA TYR A 419 16.62 -0.84 14.52
C TYR A 419 16.87 -0.92 13.01
N PHE A 420 16.41 0.04 12.22
CA PHE A 420 16.44 -0.08 10.75
C PHE A 420 17.39 0.90 10.07
N ARG A 421 17.75 2.04 10.70
CA ARG A 421 18.55 3.08 10.05
C ARG A 421 19.92 2.60 9.56
N SER A 422 20.61 1.78 10.36
CA SER A 422 21.89 1.16 9.99
C SER A 422 21.76 0.13 8.86
N HIS A 423 20.54 -0.30 8.55
CA HIS A 423 20.23 -1.34 7.58
C HIS A 423 19.58 -0.81 6.30
N VAL A 424 19.19 0.48 6.26
CA VAL A 424 18.58 1.11 5.08
C VAL A 424 19.48 0.95 3.86
N GLU A 425 20.80 1.13 4.01
CA GLU A 425 21.75 0.95 2.91
C GLU A 425 21.67 -0.45 2.28
N ALA A 426 21.61 -1.50 3.10
CA ALA A 426 21.48 -2.88 2.64
C ALA A 426 20.13 -3.13 1.94
N MET A 427 19.04 -2.55 2.47
CA MET A 427 17.71 -2.66 1.88
C MET A 427 17.62 -1.96 0.52
N VAL A 428 18.19 -0.75 0.41
CA VAL A 428 18.25 0.03 -0.83
C VAL A 428 19.10 -0.69 -1.87
N ARG A 429 20.22 -1.31 -1.47
CA ARG A 429 21.02 -2.18 -2.35
C ARG A 429 20.26 -3.42 -2.81
N GLY A 430 19.41 -3.97 -1.95
CA GLY A 430 18.45 -5.02 -2.31
C GLY A 430 17.28 -4.52 -3.16
N GLY A 431 17.23 -3.24 -3.56
CA GLY A 431 16.16 -2.71 -4.40
C GLY A 431 14.84 -2.49 -3.65
N VAL A 432 14.87 -2.36 -2.32
CA VAL A 432 13.70 -2.18 -1.46
C VAL A 432 13.79 -0.86 -0.70
N ASN A 433 12.65 -0.17 -0.57
CA ASN A 433 12.49 0.99 0.29
C ASN A 433 11.71 0.61 1.56
N ALA A 434 12.19 1.05 2.72
CA ALA A 434 11.50 0.86 4.00
C ALA A 434 10.73 2.13 4.38
N ILE A 435 9.41 2.01 4.43
CA ILE A 435 8.46 3.10 4.67
C ILE A 435 7.89 2.93 6.08
N PRO A 436 8.37 3.71 7.06
CA PRO A 436 7.89 3.57 8.42
C PRO A 436 6.50 4.20 8.59
N GLN A 437 5.64 3.53 9.32
CA GLN A 437 4.26 3.90 9.64
C GLN A 437 4.08 3.89 11.18
N PRO A 438 3.00 4.49 11.73
CA PRO A 438 2.83 4.61 13.19
C PRO A 438 3.04 3.32 14.01
N ASN A 439 2.65 2.17 13.46
CA ASN A 439 2.72 0.86 14.13
C ASN A 439 3.33 -0.26 13.27
N SER A 440 3.95 0.11 12.14
CA SER A 440 4.40 -0.84 11.14
C SER A 440 5.53 -0.27 10.28
N ILE A 441 6.21 -1.15 9.54
CA ILE A 441 7.09 -0.76 8.45
C ILE A 441 6.61 -1.50 7.20
N VAL A 442 6.38 -0.76 6.12
CA VAL A 442 6.09 -1.34 4.81
C VAL A 442 7.37 -1.32 3.99
N PHE A 443 7.70 -2.45 3.39
CA PHE A 443 8.80 -2.62 2.48
C PHE A 443 8.23 -2.79 1.08
N SER A 444 8.54 -1.85 0.21
CA SER A 444 8.10 -1.85 -1.19
C SER A 444 9.32 -1.82 -2.11
N LYS A 445 9.13 -2.16 -3.38
CA LYS A 445 10.18 -1.98 -4.38
C LYS A 445 10.62 -0.51 -4.44
N MET A 446 11.94 -0.28 -4.43
CA MET A 446 12.52 1.05 -4.63
C MET A 446 12.07 1.62 -5.98
N GLY A 447 11.75 2.91 -6.04
CA GLY A 447 11.21 3.55 -7.24
C GLY A 447 9.69 3.42 -7.41
N VAL A 448 9.03 2.52 -6.67
CA VAL A 448 7.58 2.32 -6.73
C VAL A 448 6.90 3.09 -5.61
N SER A 449 5.82 3.80 -5.95
CA SER A 449 4.99 4.54 -5.00
C SER A 449 3.57 4.72 -5.54
N LYS A 450 2.69 5.39 -4.79
CA LYS A 450 1.34 5.75 -5.24
C LYS A 450 1.32 6.46 -6.61
N SER A 451 2.35 7.24 -6.92
CA SER A 451 2.45 7.94 -8.21
C SER A 451 2.80 7.04 -9.40
N THR A 452 3.24 5.80 -9.19
CA THR A 452 3.61 4.86 -10.26
C THR A 452 2.43 4.60 -11.19
N ALA A 453 1.22 4.36 -10.65
CA ALA A 453 0.01 4.23 -11.45
C ALA A 453 -0.30 5.51 -12.24
N LEU A 454 -0.15 6.68 -11.62
CA LEU A 454 -0.37 7.95 -12.30
C LEU A 454 0.64 8.21 -13.42
N ARG A 455 1.93 7.90 -13.23
CA ARG A 455 2.95 8.02 -14.31
C ARG A 455 2.64 7.11 -15.49
N TYR A 456 2.20 5.88 -15.21
CA TYR A 456 1.74 4.92 -16.22
C TYR A 456 0.51 5.43 -16.99
N LEU A 457 -0.52 5.91 -16.29
CA LEU A 457 -1.73 6.47 -16.91
C LEU A 457 -1.44 7.73 -17.73
N LEU A 458 -0.50 8.57 -17.32
CA LEU A 458 -0.05 9.74 -18.08
C LEU A 458 0.86 9.37 -19.26
N GLY A 459 1.33 8.12 -19.35
CA GLY A 459 2.29 7.68 -20.35
C GLY A 459 3.68 8.32 -20.19
N LYS A 460 3.97 8.94 -19.04
CA LYS A 460 5.26 9.57 -18.74
C LYS A 460 6.39 8.55 -18.61
N ASP A 461 6.06 7.28 -18.43
CA ASP A 461 7.00 6.16 -18.39
C ASP A 461 7.47 5.69 -19.78
N ARG A 462 7.05 6.33 -20.88
CA ARG A 462 7.49 5.94 -22.24
C ARG A 462 8.95 6.28 -22.49
N VAL A 463 9.79 5.25 -22.33
CA VAL A 463 11.15 5.20 -22.86
C VAL A 463 11.09 5.01 -24.38
N ALA A 464 11.40 6.06 -25.15
CA ALA A 464 11.45 5.96 -26.60
C ALA A 464 12.59 5.06 -27.13
N SER A 465 13.63 4.79 -26.33
CA SER A 465 14.78 3.99 -26.75
C SER A 465 14.63 2.47 -26.56
N LEU A 466 13.62 2.00 -25.83
CA LEU A 466 13.45 0.57 -25.48
C LEU A 466 12.54 -0.20 -26.43
N GLU A 467 11.84 0.44 -27.38
CA GLU A 467 11.06 -0.29 -28.41
C GLU A 467 11.94 -1.21 -29.29
N LYS A 468 13.25 -0.96 -29.37
CA LYS A 468 14.21 -1.83 -30.09
C LYS A 468 14.81 -2.94 -29.23
N ASP A 469 14.91 -2.75 -27.91
CA ASP A 469 15.51 -3.72 -26.99
C ASP A 469 14.47 -4.55 -26.22
N TRP A 470 13.18 -4.20 -26.26
CA TRP A 470 12.10 -5.07 -25.77
C TRP A 470 11.93 -6.34 -26.63
N GLN A 471 12.55 -6.37 -27.82
CA GLN A 471 12.69 -7.60 -28.61
C GLN A 471 13.78 -8.54 -28.06
N LEU A 472 14.59 -8.12 -27.08
CA LEU A 472 15.52 -9.01 -26.38
C LEU A 472 14.83 -9.72 -25.20
N ARG A 473 14.47 -10.99 -25.46
CA ARG A 473 14.32 -12.08 -24.48
C ARG A 473 13.06 -12.15 -23.62
N SER A 474 11.88 -11.84 -24.17
CA SER A 474 10.74 -12.74 -23.90
C SER A 474 10.85 -13.90 -24.87
N THR A 475 11.67 -14.90 -24.52
CA THR A 475 11.79 -16.17 -25.26
C THR A 475 10.86 -17.25 -24.70
N GLU A 476 9.94 -16.87 -23.81
CA GLU A 476 8.70 -17.62 -23.69
C GLU A 476 7.80 -17.23 -24.85
N VAL A 477 7.79 -18.14 -25.82
CA VAL A 477 6.86 -18.22 -26.94
C VAL A 477 5.43 -18.25 -26.43
N THR A 478 4.91 -17.11 -25.98
CA THR A 478 3.49 -16.83 -26.10
C THR A 478 3.31 -16.17 -27.45
N SER A 479 2.66 -16.91 -28.35
CA SER A 479 2.16 -16.48 -29.65
C SER A 479 1.93 -14.97 -29.72
N SER A 480 2.57 -14.30 -30.70
CA SER A 480 2.30 -12.94 -31.22
C SER A 480 1.44 -12.05 -30.32
N PRO A 481 1.91 -10.85 -29.86
CA PRO A 481 1.08 -9.93 -29.10
C PRO A 481 -0.24 -9.76 -29.85
N THR A 482 -1.32 -10.28 -29.26
CA THR A 482 -2.62 -10.31 -29.91
C THR A 482 -3.05 -8.85 -30.00
N THR A 483 -2.86 -8.21 -31.16
CA THR A 483 -3.30 -6.84 -31.46
C THR A 483 -4.82 -6.71 -31.56
N GLY A 484 -5.54 -7.60 -30.89
CA GLY A 484 -6.99 -7.68 -30.87
C GLY A 484 -7.62 -6.54 -30.08
N PRO A 485 -8.95 -6.38 -30.17
CA PRO A 485 -9.68 -5.40 -29.38
C PRO A 485 -9.54 -5.59 -27.86
N ALA A 486 -9.32 -6.83 -27.40
CA ALA A 486 -9.13 -7.18 -26.00
C ALA A 486 -7.87 -6.54 -25.38
N SER A 487 -6.71 -6.66 -26.02
CA SER A 487 -5.47 -6.03 -25.54
C SER A 487 -5.55 -4.51 -25.58
N ARG A 488 -6.19 -3.95 -26.62
CA ARG A 488 -6.47 -2.51 -26.70
C ARG A 488 -7.40 -2.04 -25.57
N ALA A 489 -8.41 -2.82 -25.23
CA ALA A 489 -9.28 -2.52 -24.10
C ALA A 489 -8.52 -2.56 -22.77
N ALA A 490 -7.54 -3.44 -22.61
CA ALA A 490 -6.73 -3.55 -21.38
C ALA A 490 -5.55 -2.55 -21.29
N ASN A 491 -5.22 -1.83 -22.38
CA ASN A 491 -4.08 -0.91 -22.38
C ASN A 491 -4.46 0.47 -21.81
N PHE A 492 -4.05 0.76 -20.58
CA PHE A 492 -4.26 2.06 -19.92
C PHE A 492 -3.03 2.99 -19.97
N VAL A 493 -1.95 2.63 -20.66
CA VAL A 493 -0.77 3.49 -20.78
C VAL A 493 -1.13 4.77 -21.53
N GLY A 494 -0.87 5.93 -20.91
CA GLY A 494 -1.12 7.21 -21.56
C GLY A 494 -2.59 7.53 -21.79
N CYS A 495 -3.53 6.83 -21.13
CA CYS A 495 -4.96 7.09 -21.28
C CYS A 495 -5.42 8.37 -20.55
N LEU A 496 -4.61 8.93 -19.65
CA LEU A 496 -4.89 10.18 -18.97
C LEU A 496 -4.27 11.36 -19.73
N GLN A 497 -5.14 12.16 -20.35
CA GLN A 497 -4.72 13.41 -21.00
C GLN A 497 -4.40 14.49 -19.97
N ARG A 498 -3.52 15.44 -20.34
CA ARG A 498 -3.23 16.62 -19.50
C ARG A 498 -4.52 17.39 -19.23
N TYR A 499 -4.68 17.86 -17.99
CA TYR A 499 -5.86 18.60 -17.53
C TYR A 499 -7.19 17.82 -17.53
N HIS A 500 -7.19 16.53 -17.86
CA HIS A 500 -8.38 15.67 -17.78
C HIS A 500 -8.42 14.86 -16.49
N GLY A 501 -7.58 15.18 -15.51
CA GLY A 501 -7.51 14.45 -14.25
C GLY A 501 -7.59 15.36 -13.04
N ILE A 502 -7.97 14.76 -11.91
CA ILE A 502 -7.88 15.34 -10.58
C ILE A 502 -7.27 14.28 -9.66
N ALA A 503 -6.22 14.63 -8.92
CA ALA A 503 -5.71 13.79 -7.82
C ALA A 503 -6.30 14.23 -6.48
N MET A 504 -6.55 13.30 -5.56
CA MET A 504 -7.06 13.60 -4.21
C MET A 504 -6.33 12.76 -3.15
N GLY A 505 -6.09 13.35 -1.98
CA GLY A 505 -5.47 12.67 -0.84
C GLY A 505 -5.56 13.48 0.46
N ASP A 506 -5.47 12.80 1.60
CA ASP A 506 -5.54 13.40 2.93
C ASP A 506 -4.16 13.74 3.49
N ASN A 507 -3.09 13.13 2.97
CA ASN A 507 -1.72 13.26 3.49
C ASN A 507 -0.70 13.74 2.44
N PRO A 508 -0.82 14.99 1.93
CA PRO A 508 0.09 15.53 0.91
C PRO A 508 1.56 15.64 1.36
N GLN A 509 1.82 15.59 2.66
CA GLN A 509 3.16 15.63 3.25
C GLN A 509 3.82 14.26 3.43
N SER A 510 3.12 13.15 3.17
CA SER A 510 3.66 11.81 3.38
C SER A 510 3.30 10.85 2.25
N SER A 511 2.38 9.92 2.45
CA SER A 511 2.07 8.86 1.49
C SER A 511 1.51 9.38 0.16
N ASP A 512 0.86 10.54 0.17
CA ASP A 512 0.28 11.14 -1.04
C ASP A 512 1.18 12.21 -1.65
N PHE A 513 2.34 12.50 -1.04
CA PHE A 513 3.28 13.51 -1.53
C PHE A 513 3.61 13.31 -3.01
N GLU A 514 3.88 12.07 -3.40
CA GLU A 514 4.22 11.71 -4.77
C GLU A 514 3.08 11.98 -5.77
N LEU A 515 1.82 12.09 -5.32
CA LEU A 515 0.69 12.52 -6.17
C LEU A 515 0.65 14.04 -6.37
N THR A 516 1.34 14.81 -5.51
CA THR A 516 1.38 16.29 -5.58
C THR A 516 2.40 16.84 -6.56
N VAL A 517 3.35 16.02 -7.04
CA VAL A 517 4.48 16.50 -7.87
C VAL A 517 4.11 16.80 -9.32
N PHE A 518 2.89 16.46 -9.75
CA PHE A 518 2.41 16.61 -11.11
C PHE A 518 1.79 17.99 -11.34
N ARG A 519 2.57 18.94 -11.88
CA ARG A 519 2.11 20.33 -12.10
C ARG A 519 0.87 20.47 -13.00
N ASP A 520 0.70 19.57 -13.95
CA ASP A 520 -0.41 19.59 -14.91
C ASP A 520 -1.68 18.89 -14.37
N LEU A 521 -1.64 18.42 -13.12
CA LEU A 521 -2.71 17.72 -12.45
C LEU A 521 -3.03 18.42 -11.13
N PRO A 522 -4.24 18.99 -10.95
CA PRO A 522 -4.63 19.53 -9.67
C PRO A 522 -4.66 18.41 -8.62
N PHE A 523 -4.04 18.65 -7.47
CA PHE A 523 -4.12 17.79 -6.30
C PHE A 523 -5.03 18.45 -5.27
N LEU A 524 -6.14 17.80 -4.93
CA LEU A 524 -7.07 18.24 -3.90
C LEU A 524 -6.67 17.62 -2.57
N SER A 525 -6.17 18.46 -1.66
CA SER A 525 -5.90 18.06 -0.30
C SER A 525 -7.19 18.11 0.52
N VAL A 526 -7.54 16.98 1.11
CA VAL A 526 -8.66 16.82 2.05
C VAL A 526 -8.18 16.63 3.49
N GLU A 527 -6.91 16.96 3.78
CA GLU A 527 -6.33 16.99 5.13
C GLU A 527 -7.25 17.75 6.10
N LYS A 528 -7.38 17.32 7.37
CA LYS A 528 -8.13 18.12 8.34
C LYS A 528 -7.50 19.50 8.54
N GLU A 529 -8.32 20.55 8.60
CA GLU A 529 -7.82 21.92 8.80
C GLU A 529 -6.98 22.05 10.07
N SER A 530 -7.39 21.42 11.16
CA SER A 530 -6.62 21.43 12.40
C SER A 530 -5.23 20.82 12.24
N GLN A 531 -5.10 19.73 11.48
CA GLN A 531 -3.83 19.05 11.22
C GLN A 531 -2.94 19.92 10.32
N ARG A 532 -3.52 20.48 9.25
CA ARG A 532 -2.84 21.39 8.33
C ARG A 532 -2.29 22.63 9.03
N VAL A 533 -3.12 23.29 9.86
CA VAL A 533 -2.73 24.47 10.64
C VAL A 533 -1.65 24.12 11.65
N GLU A 534 -1.77 23.00 12.38
CA GLU A 534 -0.75 22.56 13.32
C GLU A 534 0.60 22.29 12.62
N ARG A 535 0.57 21.63 11.47
CA ARG A 535 1.75 21.38 10.63
C ARG A 535 2.42 22.69 10.21
N GLN A 536 1.65 23.64 9.68
CA GLN A 536 2.19 24.95 9.27
C GLN A 536 2.78 25.73 10.46
N GLN A 537 2.12 25.71 11.62
CA GLN A 537 2.66 26.32 12.84
C GLN A 537 3.94 25.63 13.31
N ARG A 538 4.03 24.30 13.20
CA ARG A 538 5.22 23.52 13.54
C ARG A 538 6.39 23.88 12.62
N ILE A 539 6.16 24.00 11.31
CA ILE A 539 7.15 24.44 10.33
C ILE A 539 7.68 25.83 10.70
N LEU A 540 6.78 26.79 10.94
CA LEU A 540 7.16 28.16 11.32
C LEU A 540 7.95 28.22 12.63
N ARG A 541 7.52 27.48 13.66
CA ARG A 541 8.23 27.40 14.94
C ARG A 541 9.64 26.85 14.75
N ARG A 542 9.80 25.79 13.95
CA ARG A 542 11.11 25.17 13.70
C ARG A 542 12.04 26.10 12.93
N LEU A 543 11.55 26.72 11.85
CA LEU A 543 12.33 27.69 11.06
C LEU A 543 12.79 28.87 11.91
N ARG A 544 11.89 29.50 12.69
CA ARG A 544 12.23 30.62 13.57
C ARG A 544 13.24 30.25 14.64
N ARG A 545 13.06 29.08 15.28
CA ARG A 545 13.99 28.59 16.31
C ARG A 545 15.39 28.37 15.73
N THR A 546 15.48 27.68 14.59
CA THR A 546 16.76 27.41 13.93
C THR A 546 17.45 28.69 13.47
N GLN A 547 16.71 29.61 12.85
CA GLN A 547 17.23 30.92 12.43
C GLN A 547 17.77 31.74 13.60
N LEU A 548 17.08 31.73 14.75
CA LEU A 548 17.52 32.44 15.95
C LEU A 548 18.81 31.85 16.53
N ILE A 549 18.95 30.52 16.55
CA ILE A 549 20.14 29.83 17.05
C ILE A 549 21.34 30.16 16.16
N GLU A 550 21.19 29.98 14.85
CA GLU A 550 22.26 30.26 13.88
C GLU A 550 22.63 31.74 13.83
N GLY A 551 21.65 32.63 13.92
CA GLY A 551 21.88 34.08 13.97
C GLY A 551 22.67 34.55 15.19
N ARG A 552 22.76 33.72 16.24
CA ARG A 552 23.62 33.94 17.42
C ARG A 552 24.96 33.19 17.34
N GLY A 553 25.29 32.60 16.20
CA GLY A 553 26.47 31.75 16.01
C GLY A 553 26.37 30.36 16.65
N GLY A 554 25.18 29.95 17.11
CA GLY A 554 24.95 28.63 17.68
C GLY A 554 24.71 27.57 16.61
N GLN A 555 24.98 26.31 16.94
CA GLN A 555 24.62 25.17 16.09
C GLN A 555 23.28 24.57 16.55
N PRO A 556 22.30 24.38 15.65
CA PRO A 556 21.07 23.67 15.97
C PRO A 556 21.35 22.22 16.39
N LEU A 557 20.81 21.79 17.53
CA LEU A 557 20.94 20.42 18.04
C LEU A 557 19.56 19.76 18.25
N MET A 558 19.51 18.45 18.02
CA MET A 558 18.38 17.58 18.31
C MET A 558 18.33 17.27 19.83
N PRO A 559 17.21 16.73 20.37
CA PRO A 559 17.11 16.41 21.80
C PRO A 559 18.16 15.41 22.31
N ASP A 560 18.71 14.58 21.42
CA ASP A 560 19.77 13.61 21.70
C ASP A 560 21.19 14.21 21.59
N GLY A 561 21.29 15.52 21.35
CA GLY A 561 22.56 16.23 21.17
C GLY A 561 23.17 16.11 19.76
N SER A 562 22.57 15.34 18.86
CA SER A 562 23.04 15.25 17.47
C SER A 562 22.76 16.56 16.69
N ARG A 563 23.49 16.78 15.59
CA ARG A 563 23.28 17.96 14.72
C ARG A 563 21.85 17.98 14.18
N ALA A 564 21.10 19.04 14.48
CA ALA A 564 19.84 19.30 13.80
C ALA A 564 20.08 19.96 12.43
N PRO A 565 19.12 19.84 11.49
CA PRO A 565 19.22 20.53 10.20
C PRO A 565 19.34 22.04 10.38
N SER A 566 20.25 22.63 9.60
CA SER A 566 20.44 24.07 9.50
C SER A 566 19.21 24.78 8.92
N TYR A 567 19.15 26.11 9.01
CA TYR A 567 18.05 26.86 8.42
C TYR A 567 17.95 26.62 6.91
N ALA A 568 19.08 26.63 6.21
CA ALA A 568 19.14 26.35 4.78
C ALA A 568 18.66 24.93 4.43
N GLU A 569 19.08 23.93 5.21
CA GLU A 569 18.62 22.54 5.04
C GLU A 569 17.10 22.43 5.29
N LEU A 570 16.56 23.07 6.33
CA LEU A 570 15.12 23.11 6.60
C LEU A 570 14.33 23.77 5.46
N VAL A 571 14.80 24.91 4.94
CA VAL A 571 14.16 25.59 3.81
C VAL A 571 14.16 24.70 2.56
N SER A 572 15.27 24.00 2.29
CA SER A 572 15.36 23.06 1.17
C SER A 572 14.41 21.86 1.30
N SER A 573 14.04 21.51 2.53
CA SER A 573 13.11 20.40 2.84
C SER A 573 11.64 20.77 2.71
N LEU A 574 11.28 22.06 2.62
CA LEU A 574 9.87 22.50 2.53
C LEU A 574 9.15 22.01 1.28
N ARG A 575 9.89 21.63 0.23
CA ARG A 575 9.35 21.10 -1.04
C ARG A 575 9.52 19.59 -1.19
N ARG A 576 9.92 18.89 -0.13
CA ARG A 576 10.15 17.43 -0.12
C ARG A 576 9.07 16.75 0.72
N SER A 577 8.91 15.44 0.59
CA SER A 577 8.05 14.69 1.52
C SER A 577 8.58 14.82 2.95
N GLY A 578 7.65 14.71 3.89
CA GLY A 578 7.91 14.63 5.32
C GLY A 578 7.29 15.78 6.12
N PRO A 579 7.53 15.79 7.44
CA PRO A 579 6.88 16.71 8.37
C PRO A 579 7.16 18.20 8.14
N MET A 580 8.13 18.53 7.28
CA MET A 580 8.51 19.89 6.91
C MET A 580 7.88 20.37 5.60
N MET A 581 7.20 19.50 4.85
CA MET A 581 6.54 19.87 3.60
C MET A 581 5.56 21.02 3.83
N ASP A 582 5.71 22.13 3.10
CA ASP A 582 4.82 23.29 3.13
C ASP A 582 3.99 23.31 1.84
N ASP A 583 2.72 22.92 1.98
CA ASP A 583 1.78 22.76 0.86
C ASP A 583 1.56 24.06 0.09
N ARG A 584 1.73 25.21 0.75
CA ARG A 584 1.59 26.55 0.14
C ARG A 584 2.63 26.85 -0.94
N LEU A 585 3.71 26.06 -1.01
CA LEU A 585 4.77 26.20 -2.02
C LEU A 585 4.46 25.46 -3.33
N PHE A 586 3.35 24.73 -3.40
CA PHE A 586 2.94 23.91 -4.53
C PHE A 586 1.72 24.54 -5.21
N GLY A 587 1.90 25.10 -6.40
CA GLY A 587 0.83 25.83 -7.11
C GLY A 587 -0.31 24.94 -7.62
N ASN A 588 -0.12 23.62 -7.64
CA ASN A 588 -1.13 22.64 -8.04
C ASN A 588 -1.83 21.98 -6.85
N ILE A 589 -1.42 22.26 -5.60
CA ILE A 589 -2.13 21.77 -4.40
C ILE A 589 -3.24 22.73 -4.05
N ASN A 590 -4.45 22.18 -3.97
CA ASN A 590 -5.70 22.87 -3.76
C ASN A 590 -6.34 22.32 -2.49
N TYR A 591 -6.48 23.16 -1.47
CA TYR A 591 -7.01 22.71 -0.19
C TYR A 591 -8.55 22.81 -0.15
N VAL A 592 -9.21 21.69 0.18
CA VAL A 592 -10.65 21.58 0.46
C VAL A 592 -10.86 21.27 1.93
N GLY A 593 -10.08 20.32 2.46
CA GLY A 593 -10.17 19.83 3.84
C GLY A 593 -11.36 18.92 4.10
N GLY A 594 -11.47 18.40 5.33
CA GLY A 594 -12.65 17.66 5.78
C GLY A 594 -12.72 16.18 5.41
N GLU A 595 -11.59 15.56 5.05
CA GLU A 595 -11.47 14.11 4.75
C GLU A 595 -12.54 13.63 3.76
N GLU A 596 -13.19 12.49 4.02
CA GLU A 596 -14.22 11.93 3.16
C GLU A 596 -15.44 12.85 2.99
N GLU A 597 -15.81 13.64 4.00
CA GLU A 597 -16.89 14.60 3.89
C GLU A 597 -16.54 15.73 2.90
N GLY A 598 -15.30 16.22 2.96
CA GLY A 598 -14.77 17.21 2.02
C GLY A 598 -14.72 16.70 0.59
N THR A 599 -14.25 15.46 0.39
CA THR A 599 -14.26 14.80 -0.91
C THR A 599 -15.68 14.70 -1.48
N ALA A 600 -16.65 14.28 -0.67
CA ALA A 600 -18.04 14.16 -1.10
C ALA A 600 -18.65 15.51 -1.52
N LEU A 601 -18.41 16.57 -0.74
CA LEU A 601 -18.86 17.93 -1.06
C LEU A 601 -18.24 18.45 -2.35
N PHE A 602 -16.93 18.25 -2.54
CA PHE A 602 -16.23 18.61 -3.76
C PHE A 602 -16.82 17.89 -4.99
N LEU A 603 -16.99 16.57 -4.91
CA LEU A 603 -17.51 15.78 -6.03
C LEU A 603 -18.94 16.16 -6.38
N ALA A 604 -19.80 16.39 -5.38
CA ALA A 604 -21.17 16.84 -5.60
C ALA A 604 -21.20 18.21 -6.31
N ALA A 605 -20.39 19.17 -5.86
CA ALA A 605 -20.28 20.48 -6.48
C ALA A 605 -19.71 20.39 -7.92
N LEU A 606 -18.68 19.56 -8.14
CA LEU A 606 -18.10 19.34 -9.46
C LEU A 606 -19.12 18.79 -10.45
N LEU A 607 -19.88 17.78 -10.05
CA LEU A 607 -20.92 17.18 -10.88
C LEU A 607 -22.04 18.18 -11.19
N HIS A 608 -22.41 19.02 -10.22
CA HIS A 608 -23.36 20.10 -10.43
C HIS A 608 -22.87 21.09 -11.51
N TYR A 609 -21.67 21.65 -11.34
CA TYR A 609 -21.12 22.62 -12.30
C TYR A 609 -20.85 22.00 -13.67
N ALA A 610 -20.40 20.75 -13.74
CA ALA A 610 -20.18 20.04 -15.00
C ALA A 610 -21.50 19.83 -15.77
N THR A 611 -22.57 19.47 -15.06
CA THR A 611 -23.91 19.31 -15.64
C THR A 611 -24.46 20.65 -16.13
N ALA A 612 -24.24 21.74 -15.37
CA ALA A 612 -24.68 23.08 -15.75
C ALA A 612 -23.98 23.57 -17.04
N LYS A 613 -22.67 23.35 -17.17
CA LYS A 613 -21.88 23.75 -18.36
C LYS A 613 -22.28 22.95 -19.60
N THR A 614 -22.41 21.63 -19.50
CA THR A 614 -22.70 20.76 -20.65
C THR A 614 -24.10 20.92 -21.25
N LYS A 615 -25.05 21.55 -20.54
CA LYS A 615 -26.36 21.91 -21.12
C LYS A 615 -26.26 22.97 -22.23
N ASN A 616 -25.14 23.68 -22.33
CA ASN A 616 -24.97 24.78 -23.29
C ASN A 616 -24.35 24.34 -24.63
N GLU A 617 -23.63 23.22 -24.69
CA GLU A 617 -22.89 22.78 -25.89
C GLU A 617 -22.93 21.25 -26.07
N GLN A 618 -23.60 20.74 -27.11
CA GLN A 618 -23.50 19.39 -27.73
C GLN A 618 -23.27 18.14 -26.83
N GLY A 619 -23.51 18.20 -25.52
CA GLY A 619 -23.40 17.09 -24.56
C GLY A 619 -21.97 16.64 -24.18
N LYS A 620 -20.91 17.33 -24.63
CA LYS A 620 -19.51 17.02 -24.29
C LYS A 620 -18.85 18.18 -23.56
N MET A 621 -18.14 17.86 -22.48
CA MET A 621 -17.43 18.83 -21.67
C MET A 621 -16.05 19.14 -22.27
N THR A 622 -15.77 20.42 -22.52
CA THR A 622 -14.43 20.87 -22.94
C THR A 622 -13.47 20.93 -21.75
N THR A 623 -12.16 20.89 -22.03
CA THR A 623 -11.12 20.97 -21.00
C THR A 623 -11.14 22.31 -20.24
N VAL A 624 -11.53 23.40 -20.91
CA VAL A 624 -11.67 24.71 -20.26
C VAL A 624 -12.83 24.67 -19.27
N GLU A 625 -14.00 24.20 -19.70
CA GLU A 625 -15.17 24.07 -18.83
C GLU A 625 -14.92 23.14 -17.64
N PHE A 626 -14.17 22.05 -17.85
CA PHE A 626 -13.82 21.14 -16.75
C PHE A 626 -12.95 21.83 -15.71
N ARG A 627 -11.92 22.57 -16.12
CA ARG A 627 -11.08 23.33 -15.20
C ARG A 627 -11.87 24.40 -14.46
N ASP A 628 -12.75 25.12 -15.14
CA ASP A 628 -13.64 26.10 -14.51
C ASP A 628 -14.54 25.41 -13.46
N ALA A 629 -15.13 24.27 -13.82
CA ALA A 629 -15.98 23.51 -12.90
C ALA A 629 -15.20 23.00 -11.68
N VAL A 630 -13.95 22.56 -11.84
CA VAL A 630 -13.06 22.17 -10.74
C VAL A 630 -12.76 23.35 -9.81
N GLN A 631 -12.43 24.52 -10.37
CA GLN A 631 -12.15 25.72 -9.58
C GLN A 631 -13.38 26.18 -8.78
N MET A 632 -14.55 26.18 -9.41
CA MET A 632 -15.81 26.51 -8.74
C MET A 632 -16.16 25.50 -7.65
N ALA A 633 -16.04 24.19 -7.94
CA ALA A 633 -16.29 23.13 -6.98
C ALA A 633 -15.35 23.20 -5.77
N GLN A 634 -14.07 23.52 -5.98
CA GLN A 634 -13.10 23.72 -4.91
C GLN A 634 -13.50 24.89 -4.00
N ALA A 635 -13.84 26.05 -4.56
CA ALA A 635 -14.25 27.21 -3.78
C ALA A 635 -15.50 26.88 -2.92
N THR A 636 -16.53 26.30 -3.54
CA THR A 636 -17.78 25.97 -2.87
C THR A 636 -17.60 24.92 -1.77
N SER A 637 -16.88 23.83 -2.06
CA SER A 637 -16.64 22.77 -1.07
C SER A 637 -15.79 23.25 0.11
N ARG A 638 -14.75 24.04 -0.14
CA ARG A 638 -13.95 24.66 0.94
C ARG A 638 -14.82 25.54 1.84
N ASP A 639 -15.65 26.39 1.25
CA ASP A 639 -16.52 27.28 2.02
C ASP A 639 -17.57 26.46 2.82
N GLN A 640 -18.10 25.37 2.25
CA GLN A 640 -19.01 24.46 2.95
C GLN A 640 -18.34 23.74 4.13
N VAL A 641 -17.12 23.23 3.95
CA VAL A 641 -16.34 22.58 5.03
C VAL A 641 -16.04 23.57 6.14
N MET A 642 -15.56 24.77 5.80
CA MET A 642 -15.14 25.79 6.77
C MET A 642 -16.33 26.41 7.53
N LEU A 643 -17.46 26.63 6.85
CA LEU A 643 -18.64 27.25 7.43
C LEU A 643 -19.68 26.24 7.96
N ARG A 644 -19.42 24.93 7.80
CA ARG A 644 -20.36 23.83 8.10
C ARG A 644 -21.74 24.04 7.46
N LEU A 645 -21.76 24.56 6.24
CA LEU A 645 -23.01 24.83 5.53
C LEU A 645 -23.60 23.51 4.98
N PRO A 646 -24.91 23.28 5.15
CA PRO A 646 -25.55 22.09 4.59
C PRO A 646 -25.61 22.14 3.06
N LEU A 647 -25.57 20.96 2.43
CA LEU A 647 -25.59 20.75 0.97
C LEU A 647 -26.78 21.40 0.25
N ALA A 648 -27.94 21.54 0.93
CA ALA A 648 -29.18 22.09 0.38
C ALA A 648 -29.13 23.59 0.01
N LYS A 649 -27.98 24.25 0.20
CA LYS A 649 -27.74 25.66 -0.20
C LYS A 649 -27.02 25.82 -1.55
N LEU A 650 -26.67 24.71 -2.21
CA LEU A 650 -26.27 24.65 -3.63
C LEU A 650 -27.52 24.68 -4.52
#